data_AF-A0A916S0Q6-F1
#
_entry.id   AF-A0A916S0Q6-F1
#
_cell.length_a   1.000
_cell.length_b   1.000
_cell.length_c   1.000
_cell.angle_alpha   90.00
_cell.angle_beta   90.00
_cell.angle_gamma   90.00
#
_symmetry.space_group_name_H-M   'P 1'
#
loop_
_entity.id
_entity.type
_entity.pdbx_description
1 polymer ?
#
loop_
_entity_poly.entity_id
_entity_poly.type
_entity_poly.pdbx_seq_one_letter_code
_entity_poly.pdbx_strand_id
1 'polypeptide(L)'
;MVDGTMRNESDERGAKLLTGSRYWTNYSIEADVYLLGASGDAGLIIRSSNEEEGVNSYSGYYAGIRTGDSTLVLGRADHSWLEASNQRTVPGGIHPYQWYHLKLLAYNCDIAVAVMGNASEPRTAFGVTDSDCLRHGRVGLRSYSSGGIWRNVVVRTATRTDLGNLLAGNGLTREQPAKDFVAKDSESIRERQMEQDQQSLPSPEANTQSIASLSLTSFSTPAKATVRGVVVLVAPRLYVQDSTGGVYVQAQHPPLLRVGDEVEVTGLSHQSDFSANLEQATVRVLWVRTPIPPVSVTASQAATGRFAGTFVEVRGRLTGKERGPGNTLVLDLDEGSQSFRAIMNPGRSDQRFDQLKLNSTLQLRGVCAVDPILTNRLTPFVILLRSNEDLDLLAGPPWWSAKHILALIAALVLLTLVSVSLYHRVENWRLRAVLEVRERLAHEMHDTLAQSFAGIGFQLQAIRNGLTPEMTTIGQQLELASSLVRHGHDEARRSIATLRTDDFRSEDVLSALAHCAHQMVAGGTVQILTREDGAARPIPLRTTDTLYRIGQEAIANAVRHAEAELISIYMAYDNNSVHLEVEDDGRGFAQDKERFGFGIRGMRRRAQGIDARFDVQSGPGKGTCIRVDAPLPPRPTVVSWLKSMWLTLIGKRIHV
;
A
#
# COMPACT_ATOMS: atom_id res chain seq x y z
N MET A 1 -13.52 -3.05 25.92
CA MET A 1 -13.96 -4.30 26.60
C MET A 1 -13.01 -5.38 26.13
N VAL A 2 -12.25 -6.01 27.03
CA VAL A 2 -11.29 -7.09 26.70
C VAL A 2 -11.57 -8.22 27.69
N ASP A 3 -11.77 -9.44 27.20
CA ASP A 3 -12.07 -10.63 28.00
C ASP A 3 -13.26 -10.48 28.97
N GLY A 4 -14.33 -9.81 28.55
CA GLY A 4 -15.54 -9.59 29.37
C GLY A 4 -15.35 -8.58 30.52
N THR A 5 -14.21 -7.88 30.57
CA THR A 5 -13.92 -6.84 31.56
C THR A 5 -13.87 -5.45 30.92
N MET A 6 -14.32 -4.45 31.67
CA MET A 6 -14.14 -3.03 31.36
C MET A 6 -12.97 -2.52 32.19
N ARG A 7 -11.99 -1.86 31.57
CA ARG A 7 -10.76 -1.42 32.24
C ARG A 7 -10.52 0.05 31.94
N ASN A 8 -10.25 0.83 32.98
CA ASN A 8 -9.59 2.11 32.91
C ASN A 8 -8.21 1.96 33.58
N GLU A 9 -7.15 2.27 32.85
CA GLU A 9 -5.77 2.03 33.27
C GLU A 9 -5.00 3.34 33.38
N SER A 10 -5.69 4.47 33.21
CA SER A 10 -5.18 5.79 33.49
C SER A 10 -5.39 6.12 34.97
N ASP A 11 -4.30 6.56 35.60
CA ASP A 11 -4.31 7.16 36.93
C ASP A 11 -4.57 8.69 36.86
N GLU A 12 -4.75 9.25 35.66
CA GLU A 12 -5.01 10.67 35.44
C GLU A 12 -6.47 11.02 35.69
N ARG A 13 -6.71 12.13 36.43
CA ARG A 13 -7.94 12.92 36.71
C ARG A 13 -9.31 12.22 36.84
N GLY A 14 -9.34 10.89 36.77
CA GLY A 14 -10.48 9.97 36.70
C GLY A 14 -11.06 9.77 35.29
N ALA A 15 -11.91 8.77 35.15
CA ALA A 15 -12.66 8.48 33.94
C ALA A 15 -14.10 8.08 34.31
N LYS A 16 -15.04 8.31 33.38
CA LYS A 16 -16.42 7.82 33.50
C LYS A 16 -16.87 7.15 32.21
N LEU A 17 -17.60 6.05 32.32
CA LEU A 17 -18.24 5.34 31.23
C LEU A 17 -19.73 5.22 31.54
N LEU A 18 -20.59 5.64 30.63
CA LEU A 18 -22.03 5.74 30.85
C LEU A 18 -22.81 4.95 29.80
N THR A 19 -23.90 4.30 30.19
CA THR A 19 -24.77 3.51 29.31
C THR A 19 -26.19 3.37 29.90
N GLY A 20 -27.07 2.66 29.21
CA GLY A 20 -28.44 2.39 29.64
C GLY A 20 -29.44 3.50 29.28
N SER A 21 -30.64 3.41 29.85
CA SER A 21 -31.75 4.34 29.54
C SER A 21 -31.75 5.55 30.45
N ARG A 22 -32.05 6.73 29.90
CA ARG A 22 -32.29 7.95 30.71
C ARG A 22 -33.60 7.89 31.50
N TYR A 23 -34.50 6.96 31.19
CA TYR A 23 -35.84 6.88 31.78
C TYR A 23 -35.96 5.89 32.95
N TRP A 24 -34.88 5.20 33.33
CA TRP A 24 -34.92 4.27 34.45
C TRP A 24 -35.06 5.02 35.76
N THR A 25 -35.98 4.59 36.62
CA THR A 25 -36.31 5.26 37.89
C THR A 25 -35.81 4.49 39.10
N ASN A 26 -36.40 3.32 39.37
CA ASN A 26 -36.09 2.46 40.50
C ASN A 26 -35.32 1.23 40.03
N TYR A 27 -34.01 1.23 40.24
CA TYR A 27 -33.12 0.19 39.75
C TYR A 27 -31.84 0.10 40.57
N SER A 28 -31.14 -1.01 40.42
CA SER A 28 -29.83 -1.25 41.02
C SER A 28 -28.82 -1.65 39.97
N ILE A 29 -27.56 -1.28 40.22
CA ILE A 29 -26.39 -1.74 39.47
C ILE A 29 -25.46 -2.50 40.41
N GLU A 30 -25.02 -3.67 39.97
CA GLU A 30 -24.08 -4.53 40.68
C GLU A 30 -22.87 -4.81 39.78
N ALA A 31 -21.67 -4.85 40.35
CA ALA A 31 -20.46 -5.18 39.62
C ALA A 31 -19.35 -5.66 40.54
N ASP A 32 -18.45 -6.49 40.02
CA ASP A 32 -17.14 -6.68 40.63
C ASP A 32 -16.21 -5.55 40.20
N VAL A 33 -15.61 -4.86 41.16
CA VAL A 33 -14.72 -3.72 40.99
C VAL A 33 -13.34 -4.06 41.53
N TYR A 34 -12.30 -3.63 40.83
CA TYR A 34 -10.91 -3.88 41.15
C TYR A 34 -10.09 -2.62 40.93
N LEU A 35 -9.40 -2.16 41.96
CA LEU A 35 -8.59 -0.93 41.90
C LEU A 35 -7.15 -1.26 41.53
N LEU A 36 -6.58 -0.44 40.66
CA LEU A 36 -5.20 -0.58 40.18
C LEU A 36 -4.21 0.31 40.95
N GLY A 37 -4.64 1.45 41.49
CA GLY A 37 -3.76 2.39 42.18
C GLY A 37 -3.80 2.27 43.72
N ALA A 38 -2.67 2.62 44.37
CA ALA A 38 -2.55 2.69 45.83
C ALA A 38 -3.31 3.88 46.45
N SER A 39 -3.85 4.78 45.62
CA SER A 39 -4.70 5.90 46.02
C SER A 39 -5.86 6.05 45.04
N GLY A 40 -6.90 6.80 45.42
CA GLY A 40 -8.08 7.07 44.60
C GLY A 40 -9.26 6.13 44.86
N ASP A 41 -10.27 6.20 44.00
CA ASP A 41 -11.51 5.43 44.10
C ASP A 41 -11.94 4.79 42.77
N ALA A 42 -12.72 3.72 42.86
CA ALA A 42 -13.42 3.14 41.71
C ALA A 42 -14.78 2.57 42.14
N GLY A 43 -15.77 2.67 41.25
CA GLY A 43 -17.15 2.37 41.59
C GLY A 43 -18.14 2.51 40.45
N LEU A 44 -19.39 2.76 40.81
CA LEU A 44 -20.58 2.70 39.97
C LEU A 44 -21.32 4.04 40.01
N ILE A 45 -21.91 4.41 38.87
CA ILE A 45 -22.76 5.59 38.72
C ILE A 45 -24.21 5.13 38.56
N ILE A 46 -25.13 5.84 39.23
CA ILE A 46 -26.57 5.67 39.10
C ILE A 46 -27.25 7.02 38.89
N ARG A 47 -28.36 7.00 38.14
CA ARG A 47 -29.19 8.15 37.74
C ARG A 47 -28.41 9.32 37.14
N SER A 48 -27.51 9.01 36.21
CA SER A 48 -26.74 10.03 35.49
C SER A 48 -27.56 10.74 34.41
N SER A 49 -27.38 12.05 34.30
CA SER A 49 -27.99 12.96 33.33
C SER A 49 -27.07 14.18 33.08
N ASN A 50 -27.34 14.97 32.03
CA ASN A 50 -26.55 16.15 31.66
C ASN A 50 -25.04 15.87 31.58
N GLU A 51 -24.67 14.84 30.82
CA GLU A 51 -23.31 14.29 30.88
C GLU A 51 -22.36 14.99 29.89
N GLU A 52 -21.30 15.61 30.40
CA GLU A 52 -20.27 16.33 29.64
C GLU A 52 -18.88 15.71 29.81
N GLU A 53 -17.86 16.29 29.18
CA GLU A 53 -16.46 15.88 29.38
C GLU A 53 -15.96 16.25 30.78
N GLY A 54 -15.26 15.31 31.43
CA GLY A 54 -14.79 15.46 32.81
C GLY A 54 -15.52 14.53 33.79
N VAL A 55 -14.83 14.19 34.88
CA VAL A 55 -15.21 13.05 35.74
C VAL A 55 -16.42 13.33 36.62
N ASN A 56 -16.60 14.58 37.02
CA ASN A 56 -17.74 15.03 37.82
C ASN A 56 -18.73 15.87 36.99
N SER A 57 -18.49 16.05 35.69
CA SER A 57 -19.32 16.85 34.76
C SER A 57 -20.60 16.09 34.36
N TYR A 58 -21.43 15.77 35.34
CA TYR A 58 -22.76 15.16 35.16
C TYR A 58 -23.60 15.43 36.42
N SER A 59 -24.92 15.32 36.27
CA SER A 59 -25.87 15.30 37.39
C SER A 59 -26.25 13.83 37.68
N GLY A 60 -25.88 13.29 38.85
CA GLY A 60 -26.12 11.89 39.22
C GLY A 60 -25.51 11.49 40.56
N TYR A 61 -25.52 10.19 40.86
CA TYR A 61 -24.89 9.66 42.08
C TYR A 61 -23.78 8.67 41.72
N TYR A 62 -22.71 8.68 42.52
CA TYR A 62 -21.62 7.73 42.44
C TYR A 62 -21.41 7.04 43.77
N ALA A 63 -21.15 5.74 43.71
CA ALA A 63 -20.71 5.00 44.88
C ALA A 63 -19.57 4.05 44.53
N GLY A 64 -18.54 4.01 45.38
CA GLY A 64 -17.31 3.29 45.10
C GLY A 64 -16.49 3.00 46.35
N ILE A 65 -15.35 2.37 46.16
CA ILE A 65 -14.42 2.04 47.24
C ILE A 65 -13.15 2.87 47.08
N ARG A 66 -12.63 3.39 48.20
CA ARG A 66 -11.45 4.28 48.25
C ARG A 66 -10.35 3.65 49.10
N THR A 67 -9.14 3.56 48.53
CA THR A 67 -7.99 2.89 49.18
C THR A 67 -7.38 3.73 50.31
N GLY A 68 -7.32 5.06 50.14
CA GLY A 68 -6.59 5.95 51.06
C GLY A 68 -7.08 5.93 52.51
N ASP A 69 -8.39 5.81 52.72
CA ASP A 69 -9.03 5.77 54.04
C ASP A 69 -9.88 4.50 54.25
N SER A 70 -9.80 3.54 53.32
CA SER A 70 -10.60 2.30 53.34
C SER A 70 -12.10 2.54 53.49
N THR A 71 -12.63 3.59 52.85
CA THR A 71 -14.05 3.93 52.91
C THR A 71 -14.87 3.44 51.72
N LEU A 72 -16.12 3.10 52.01
CA LEU A 72 -17.19 3.02 51.02
C LEU A 72 -17.73 4.44 50.82
N VAL A 73 -17.51 4.98 49.63
CA VAL A 73 -17.86 6.35 49.25
C VAL A 73 -19.23 6.34 48.57
N LEU A 74 -20.07 7.31 48.93
CA LEU A 74 -21.30 7.67 48.22
C LEU A 74 -21.31 9.18 48.06
N GLY A 75 -21.63 9.68 46.87
CA GLY A 75 -21.64 11.10 46.56
C GLY A 75 -22.59 11.46 45.42
N ARG A 76 -22.97 12.73 45.37
CA ARG A 76 -23.75 13.35 44.30
C ARG A 76 -22.81 14.18 43.43
N ALA A 77 -22.83 13.91 42.13
CA ALA A 77 -22.23 14.78 41.13
C ALA A 77 -23.31 15.72 40.62
N ASP A 78 -23.01 17.01 40.55
CA ASP A 78 -23.83 18.00 39.86
C ASP A 78 -22.94 19.07 39.23
N HIS A 79 -22.09 18.64 38.30
CA HIS A 79 -20.96 19.43 37.74
C HIS A 79 -19.91 19.87 38.78
N SER A 80 -20.14 19.51 40.03
CA SER A 80 -19.29 19.60 41.22
C SER A 80 -19.39 18.26 41.98
N TRP A 81 -18.62 18.08 43.04
CA TRP A 81 -18.62 16.84 43.83
C TRP A 81 -19.10 17.10 45.26
N LEU A 82 -20.13 16.37 45.68
CA LEU A 82 -20.65 16.43 47.04
C LEU A 82 -20.65 15.03 47.64
N GLU A 83 -20.00 14.85 48.79
CA GLU A 83 -19.90 13.54 49.45
C GLU A 83 -20.94 13.39 50.56
N ALA A 84 -21.45 12.16 50.70
CA ALA A 84 -22.30 11.81 51.83
C ALA A 84 -21.53 11.94 53.15
N SER A 85 -22.14 12.54 54.16
CA SER A 85 -21.52 12.78 55.48
C SER A 85 -21.31 11.50 56.31
N ASN A 86 -22.06 10.43 56.04
CA ASN A 86 -22.12 9.19 56.81
C ASN A 86 -21.39 7.99 56.14
N GLN A 87 -20.26 8.25 55.46
CA GLN A 87 -19.43 7.19 54.87
C GLN A 87 -18.99 6.16 55.92
N ARG A 88 -18.93 4.89 55.52
CA ARG A 88 -18.50 3.79 56.39
C ARG A 88 -17.18 3.22 55.93
N THR A 89 -16.29 2.94 56.87
CA THR A 89 -15.06 2.18 56.62
C THR A 89 -15.40 0.71 56.43
N VAL A 90 -14.71 0.06 55.49
CA VAL A 90 -14.89 -1.36 55.20
C VAL A 90 -14.00 -2.17 56.16
N PRO A 91 -14.54 -3.05 57.01
CA PRO A 91 -13.75 -3.89 57.91
C PRO A 91 -12.76 -4.75 57.12
N GLY A 92 -11.49 -4.74 57.55
CA GLY A 92 -10.40 -5.42 56.85
C GLY A 92 -9.72 -4.59 55.76
N GLY A 93 -10.15 -3.35 55.53
CA GLY A 93 -9.50 -2.40 54.63
C GLY A 93 -9.89 -2.58 53.15
N ILE A 94 -9.60 -1.54 52.37
CA ILE A 94 -9.66 -1.61 50.91
C ILE A 94 -8.24 -1.61 50.37
N HIS A 95 -7.86 -2.71 49.72
CA HIS A 95 -6.53 -2.92 49.19
C HIS A 95 -6.54 -2.84 47.65
N PRO A 96 -5.49 -2.25 47.05
CA PRO A 96 -5.33 -2.33 45.61
C PRO A 96 -5.13 -3.78 45.19
N TYR A 97 -5.41 -4.07 43.93
CA TYR A 97 -5.24 -5.39 43.33
C TYR A 97 -6.15 -6.50 43.88
N GLN A 98 -7.28 -6.12 44.50
CA GLN A 98 -8.28 -7.03 45.03
C GLN A 98 -9.67 -6.76 44.43
N TRP A 99 -10.46 -7.83 44.24
CA TRP A 99 -11.83 -7.74 43.76
C TRP A 99 -12.80 -7.46 44.91
N TYR A 100 -13.70 -6.51 44.68
CA TYR A 100 -14.80 -6.15 45.58
C TYR A 100 -16.12 -6.19 44.81
N HIS A 101 -17.12 -6.87 45.35
CA HIS A 101 -18.46 -6.87 44.75
C HIS A 101 -19.27 -5.70 45.30
N LEU A 102 -19.63 -4.75 44.44
CA LEU A 102 -20.38 -3.55 44.81
C LEU A 102 -21.82 -3.63 44.31
N LYS A 103 -22.74 -3.17 45.15
CA LYS A 103 -24.16 -3.01 44.82
C LYS A 103 -24.59 -1.58 45.14
N LEU A 104 -25.07 -0.87 44.13
CA LEU A 104 -25.62 0.48 44.23
C LEU A 104 -27.09 0.47 43.80
N LEU A 105 -27.98 0.94 44.66
CA LEU A 105 -29.43 0.89 44.48
C LEU A 105 -30.05 2.27 44.66
N ALA A 106 -30.98 2.62 43.78
CA ALA A 106 -31.80 3.81 43.91
C ALA A 106 -33.30 3.46 43.86
N TYR A 107 -34.04 3.85 44.90
CA TYR A 107 -35.48 3.65 45.01
C TYR A 107 -36.14 4.94 45.50
N ASN A 108 -37.00 5.54 44.68
CA ASN A 108 -37.54 6.89 44.90
C ASN A 108 -36.41 7.89 45.15
N CYS A 109 -36.24 8.41 46.36
CA CYS A 109 -35.14 9.31 46.71
C CYS A 109 -34.12 8.70 47.68
N ASP A 110 -34.22 7.40 47.92
CA ASP A 110 -33.27 6.66 48.74
C ASP A 110 -32.19 6.06 47.85
N ILE A 111 -30.93 6.39 48.13
CA ILE A 111 -29.75 5.88 47.43
C ILE A 111 -28.91 5.10 48.44
N ALA A 112 -28.68 3.82 48.16
CA ALA A 112 -27.96 2.92 49.07
C ALA A 112 -26.84 2.19 48.33
N VAL A 113 -25.71 2.04 49.01
CA VAL A 113 -24.54 1.32 48.52
C VAL A 113 -24.11 0.25 49.51
N ALA A 114 -23.65 -0.89 49.00
CA ALA A 114 -23.01 -1.93 49.78
C ALA A 114 -21.77 -2.51 49.11
N VAL A 115 -20.78 -2.86 49.92
CA VAL A 115 -19.78 -3.88 49.58
C VAL A 115 -20.33 -5.23 50.04
N MET A 116 -20.47 -6.16 49.11
CA MET A 116 -21.08 -7.46 49.36
C MET A 116 -20.02 -8.47 49.85
N GLY A 117 -20.43 -9.38 50.73
CA GLY A 117 -19.64 -10.54 51.16
C GLY A 117 -19.93 -11.79 50.34
N ASN A 118 -19.25 -12.88 50.69
CA ASN A 118 -19.32 -14.16 49.97
C ASN A 118 -20.73 -14.82 49.96
N ALA A 119 -21.63 -14.42 50.85
CA ALA A 119 -22.98 -14.99 50.99
C ALA A 119 -24.11 -14.11 50.41
N SER A 120 -23.80 -13.11 49.57
CA SER A 120 -24.76 -12.08 49.14
C SER A 120 -25.34 -11.21 50.27
N GLU A 121 -24.72 -11.27 51.45
CA GLU A 121 -24.98 -10.35 52.56
C GLU A 121 -24.03 -9.14 52.49
N PRO A 122 -24.51 -7.93 52.79
CA PRO A 122 -23.66 -6.73 52.77
C PRO A 122 -22.64 -6.77 53.92
N ARG A 123 -21.34 -6.75 53.60
CA ARG A 123 -20.26 -6.58 54.59
C ARG A 123 -20.24 -5.18 55.19
N THR A 124 -20.52 -4.19 54.36
CA THR A 124 -20.63 -2.79 54.76
C THR A 124 -21.64 -2.14 53.84
N ALA A 125 -22.67 -1.53 54.42
CA ALA A 125 -23.70 -0.84 53.67
C ALA A 125 -24.17 0.40 54.42
N PHE A 126 -24.54 1.42 53.66
CA PHE A 126 -25.24 2.60 54.15
C PHE A 126 -26.03 3.23 53.00
N GLY A 127 -26.94 4.14 53.34
CA GLY A 127 -27.70 4.89 52.36
C GLY A 127 -28.03 6.29 52.85
N VAL A 128 -28.48 7.11 51.91
CA VAL A 128 -28.89 8.49 52.10
C VAL A 128 -30.24 8.72 51.44
N THR A 129 -31.03 9.63 52.00
CA THR A 129 -32.30 10.06 51.40
C THR A 129 -32.12 11.48 50.88
N ASP A 130 -32.08 11.66 49.57
CA ASP A 130 -31.89 12.98 48.97
C ASP A 130 -33.23 13.69 48.73
N SER A 131 -33.49 14.79 49.42
CA SER A 131 -34.76 15.52 49.26
C SER A 131 -34.97 16.13 47.87
N ASP A 132 -33.89 16.47 47.16
CA ASP A 132 -33.89 17.00 45.79
C ASP A 132 -33.31 15.97 44.81
N CYS A 133 -33.80 14.73 44.93
CA CYS A 133 -33.18 13.63 44.20
C CYS A 133 -33.44 13.66 42.70
N LEU A 134 -32.42 13.27 41.93
CA LEU A 134 -32.63 12.86 40.54
C LEU A 134 -33.45 11.58 40.54
N ARG A 135 -34.62 11.58 39.88
CA ARG A 135 -35.57 10.45 39.89
C ARG A 135 -35.36 9.45 38.76
N HIS A 136 -34.60 9.83 37.75
CA HIS A 136 -34.30 8.98 36.60
C HIS A 136 -32.89 9.24 36.08
N GLY A 137 -32.33 8.28 35.35
CA GLY A 137 -31.08 8.50 34.62
C GLY A 137 -30.38 7.21 34.23
N ARG A 138 -29.19 7.38 33.65
CA ARG A 138 -28.34 6.30 33.14
C ARG A 138 -27.51 5.64 34.24
N VAL A 139 -26.87 4.53 33.89
CA VAL A 139 -25.85 3.87 34.72
C VAL A 139 -24.46 4.17 34.21
N GLY A 140 -23.46 3.98 35.05
CA GLY A 140 -22.08 4.03 34.59
C GLY A 140 -21.09 3.42 35.55
N LEU A 141 -19.84 3.53 35.14
CA LEU A 141 -18.65 3.15 35.89
C LEU A 141 -17.79 4.39 36.01
N ARG A 142 -17.14 4.57 37.15
CA ARG A 142 -16.24 5.71 37.38
C ARG A 142 -15.06 5.27 38.22
N SER A 143 -13.89 5.78 37.87
CA SER A 143 -12.72 5.76 38.73
C SER A 143 -12.13 7.15 38.81
N TYR A 144 -11.53 7.49 39.94
CA TYR A 144 -10.93 8.79 40.17
C TYR A 144 -9.57 8.64 40.85
N SER A 145 -8.54 9.28 40.30
CA SER A 145 -7.16 9.20 40.82
C SER A 145 -6.58 7.78 40.94
N SER A 146 -7.17 6.82 40.22
CA SER A 146 -6.82 5.41 40.19
C SER A 146 -7.38 4.79 38.92
N GLY A 147 -6.65 3.85 38.32
CA GLY A 147 -7.24 2.90 37.38
C GLY A 147 -8.25 1.97 38.07
N GLY A 148 -9.26 1.54 37.32
CA GLY A 148 -10.30 0.62 37.77
C GLY A 148 -10.60 -0.46 36.74
N ILE A 149 -10.97 -1.65 37.21
CA ILE A 149 -11.45 -2.75 36.38
C ILE A 149 -12.81 -3.20 36.90
N TRP A 150 -13.74 -3.42 35.98
CA TRP A 150 -15.08 -3.89 36.26
C TRP A 150 -15.40 -5.14 35.46
N ARG A 151 -16.11 -6.08 36.08
CA ARG A 151 -16.71 -7.24 35.42
C ARG A 151 -18.05 -7.58 36.07
N ASN A 152 -18.79 -8.49 35.44
CA ASN A 152 -20.08 -8.96 35.95
C ASN A 152 -21.06 -7.80 36.26
N VAL A 153 -21.09 -6.79 35.38
CA VAL A 153 -21.96 -5.62 35.55
C VAL A 153 -23.40 -5.98 35.20
N VAL A 154 -24.30 -5.91 36.18
CA VAL A 154 -25.71 -6.28 36.04
C VAL A 154 -26.60 -5.15 36.52
N VAL A 155 -27.63 -4.81 35.74
CA VAL A 155 -28.65 -3.83 36.11
C VAL A 155 -29.99 -4.53 36.27
N ARG A 156 -30.69 -4.26 37.38
CA ARG A 156 -32.01 -4.85 37.69
C ARG A 156 -32.98 -3.78 38.16
N THR A 157 -34.28 -4.03 37.99
CA THR A 157 -35.32 -3.22 38.65
C THR A 157 -35.22 -3.41 40.16
N ALA A 158 -35.41 -2.32 40.92
CA ALA A 158 -35.27 -2.32 42.38
C ALA A 158 -36.63 -2.12 43.05
N THR A 159 -36.88 -2.86 44.11
CA THR A 159 -38.06 -2.77 44.95
C THR A 159 -37.73 -2.21 46.34
N ARG A 160 -38.77 -1.83 47.10
CA ARG A 160 -38.61 -1.40 48.49
C ARG A 160 -38.02 -2.50 49.38
N THR A 161 -38.32 -3.75 49.08
CA THR A 161 -37.77 -4.92 49.80
C THR A 161 -36.28 -5.04 49.56
N ASP A 162 -35.81 -4.78 48.33
CA ASP A 162 -34.37 -4.81 48.01
C ASP A 162 -33.59 -3.73 48.77
N LEU A 163 -34.16 -2.53 48.92
CA LEU A 163 -33.59 -1.47 49.75
C LEU A 163 -33.52 -1.88 51.22
N GLY A 164 -34.59 -2.49 51.75
CA GLY A 164 -34.63 -2.99 53.13
C GLY A 164 -33.58 -4.09 53.38
N ASN A 165 -33.45 -5.03 52.44
CA ASN A 165 -32.47 -6.12 52.52
C ASN A 165 -31.03 -5.61 52.43
N LEU A 166 -30.75 -4.61 51.59
CA LEU A 166 -29.42 -4.03 51.45
C LEU A 166 -28.94 -3.31 52.72
N LEU A 167 -29.89 -2.81 53.53
CA LEU A 167 -29.63 -2.04 54.75
C LEU A 167 -29.91 -2.80 56.05
N ALA A 168 -30.29 -4.09 55.97
CA ALA A 168 -30.72 -4.92 57.10
C ALA A 168 -29.61 -5.05 58.16
N GLY A 169 -29.65 -4.17 59.17
CA GLY A 169 -28.71 -4.08 60.29
C GLY A 169 -28.03 -2.71 60.47
N ASN A 170 -28.03 -1.83 59.45
CA ASN A 170 -27.30 -0.55 59.48
C ASN A 170 -28.18 0.72 59.40
N GLY A 171 -29.48 0.59 59.15
CA GLY A 171 -30.45 1.69 59.15
C GLY A 171 -30.25 2.73 58.03
N LEU A 172 -31.33 3.35 57.56
CA LEU A 172 -31.26 4.64 56.86
C LEU A 172 -31.05 5.71 57.93
N THR A 173 -29.95 6.47 57.88
CA THR A 173 -29.80 7.64 58.76
C THR A 173 -30.86 8.66 58.32
N ARG A 174 -31.86 8.90 59.16
CA ARG A 174 -32.98 9.81 58.86
C ARG A 174 -32.88 11.00 59.80
N GLU A 175 -32.04 11.96 59.45
CA GLU A 175 -31.98 13.28 60.12
C GLU A 175 -32.29 14.41 59.11
N GLN A 176 -32.74 15.54 59.64
CA GLN A 176 -33.49 16.64 58.99
C GLN A 176 -32.74 17.43 57.87
N PRO A 177 -33.44 18.22 57.02
CA PRO A 177 -33.38 18.15 55.55
C PRO A 177 -32.33 19.03 54.84
N ALA A 178 -31.13 19.25 55.39
CA ALA A 178 -30.19 20.22 54.79
C ALA A 178 -28.70 19.88 54.78
N LYS A 179 -28.27 18.66 55.15
CA LYS A 179 -26.83 18.35 55.36
C LYS A 179 -26.35 16.95 54.94
N ASP A 180 -27.03 16.26 54.03
CA ASP A 180 -26.64 14.87 53.67
C ASP A 180 -25.46 14.82 52.71
N PHE A 181 -25.41 15.73 51.74
CA PHE A 181 -24.28 15.92 50.84
C PHE A 181 -23.56 17.21 51.22
N VAL A 182 -22.41 17.07 51.87
CA VAL A 182 -21.56 18.21 52.18
C VAL A 182 -20.65 18.41 50.98
N ALA A 183 -20.50 19.67 50.55
CA ALA A 183 -19.36 20.06 49.74
C ALA A 183 -18.10 19.85 50.58
N LYS A 184 -17.61 18.61 50.61
CA LYS A 184 -16.22 18.37 50.91
C LYS A 184 -15.52 18.83 49.65
N ASP A 185 -14.93 20.02 49.69
CA ASP A 185 -13.70 20.18 48.96
C ASP A 185 -12.86 18.97 49.38
N SER A 186 -12.50 18.14 48.41
CA SER A 186 -11.54 17.05 48.60
C SER A 186 -10.18 17.59 49.11
N GLU A 187 -10.04 18.91 49.25
CA GLU A 187 -9.04 19.63 50.03
C GLU A 187 -9.18 19.44 51.57
N SER A 188 -10.37 19.21 52.13
CA SER A 188 -10.62 19.31 53.58
C SER A 188 -10.10 18.16 54.47
N ILE A 189 -9.74 17.00 53.92
CA ILE A 189 -8.97 15.98 54.66
C ILE A 189 -7.51 16.42 54.77
N ARG A 190 -7.01 17.12 53.75
CA ARG A 190 -5.69 17.73 53.74
C ARG A 190 -5.67 19.01 54.58
N GLU A 191 -6.75 19.80 54.61
CA GLU A 191 -6.86 20.98 55.47
C GLU A 191 -6.94 20.62 56.95
N ARG A 192 -7.62 19.54 57.36
CA ARG A 192 -7.63 19.13 58.78
C ARG A 192 -6.28 18.61 59.27
N GLN A 193 -5.49 18.03 58.37
CA GLN A 193 -4.12 17.63 58.65
C GLN A 193 -3.16 18.85 58.57
N MET A 194 -3.50 19.86 57.76
CA MET A 194 -2.80 21.14 57.71
C MET A 194 -3.13 22.06 58.89
N GLU A 195 -4.34 22.09 59.44
CA GLU A 195 -4.72 22.94 60.60
C GLU A 195 -3.98 22.52 61.88
N GLN A 196 -3.65 21.24 62.04
CA GLN A 196 -2.76 20.77 63.11
C GLN A 196 -1.30 21.18 62.89
N ASP A 197 -0.86 21.34 61.64
CA ASP A 197 0.47 21.86 61.29
C ASP A 197 0.51 23.42 61.22
N GLN A 198 -0.65 24.08 61.13
CA GLN A 198 -0.78 25.53 60.93
C GLN A 198 -0.69 26.34 62.24
N GLN A 199 -0.72 25.68 63.41
CA GLN A 199 -0.36 26.32 64.69
C GLN A 199 1.14 26.52 64.89
N SER A 200 1.96 26.07 63.94
CA SER A 200 3.38 26.35 63.89
C SER A 200 3.80 26.68 62.46
N LEU A 201 3.73 27.95 62.04
CA LEU A 201 4.71 28.64 61.18
C LEU A 201 4.17 30.02 60.69
N PRO A 202 5.06 31.00 60.45
CA PRO A 202 4.72 32.41 60.18
C PRO A 202 4.29 32.69 58.72
N SER A 203 3.67 33.85 58.53
CA SER A 203 3.09 34.43 57.31
C SER A 203 4.05 34.61 56.10
N PRO A 204 3.51 34.75 54.86
CA PRO A 204 4.30 34.73 53.62
C PRO A 204 4.92 36.09 53.29
N GLU A 205 6.24 36.15 53.10
CA GLU A 205 6.94 37.30 52.50
C GLU A 205 7.84 36.87 51.32
N ALA A 206 7.51 37.46 50.16
CA ALA A 206 8.38 38.02 49.12
C ALA A 206 9.78 37.38 48.91
N ASN A 207 9.93 36.51 47.90
CA ASN A 207 11.12 36.40 47.02
C ASN A 207 10.95 35.25 45.99
N THR A 208 9.88 35.24 45.20
CA THR A 208 9.75 34.30 44.07
C THR A 208 10.51 34.82 42.87
N GLN A 209 11.46 34.03 42.35
CA GLN A 209 12.24 34.34 41.16
C GLN A 209 11.65 33.65 39.92
N SER A 210 11.88 34.22 38.73
CA SER A 210 11.56 33.54 37.47
C SER A 210 12.53 32.39 37.22
N ILE A 211 12.09 31.31 36.59
CA ILE A 211 12.98 30.18 36.29
C ILE A 211 14.11 30.61 35.36
N ALA A 212 13.86 31.48 34.39
CA ALA A 212 14.89 32.01 33.51
C ALA A 212 15.99 32.77 34.27
N SER A 213 15.68 33.48 35.36
CA SER A 213 16.70 34.17 36.15
C SER A 213 17.69 33.22 36.84
N LEU A 214 17.31 31.96 37.10
CA LEU A 214 18.21 30.94 37.65
C LEU A 214 19.35 30.57 36.68
N SER A 215 19.12 30.73 35.37
CA SER A 215 20.14 30.49 34.34
C SER A 215 21.17 31.62 34.23
N LEU A 216 20.85 32.81 34.77
CA LEU A 216 21.65 34.03 34.68
C LEU A 216 22.43 34.33 35.98
N THR A 217 21.98 33.83 37.13
CA THR A 217 22.61 34.07 38.43
C THR A 217 23.59 32.99 38.83
N SER A 218 24.89 33.34 38.76
CA SER A 218 25.98 32.89 39.64
C SER A 218 26.84 31.68 39.20
N PHE A 219 27.86 32.01 38.41
CA PHE A 219 29.03 31.21 38.04
C PHE A 219 29.99 30.79 39.19
N SER A 220 29.56 30.67 40.46
CA SER A 220 30.51 30.18 41.51
C SER A 220 29.95 29.76 42.87
N THR A 221 28.71 30.09 43.25
CA THR A 221 28.16 29.69 44.56
C THR A 221 26.70 29.23 44.47
N PRO A 222 26.33 28.07 45.06
CA PRO A 222 24.93 27.65 45.12
C PRO A 222 24.13 28.64 45.96
N ALA A 223 23.14 29.28 45.34
CA ALA A 223 22.26 30.24 45.98
C ALA A 223 20.90 29.60 46.26
N LYS A 224 20.32 29.91 47.42
CA LYS A 224 18.95 29.49 47.74
C LYS A 224 17.98 30.28 46.86
N ALA A 225 17.19 29.58 46.05
CA ALA A 225 16.23 30.16 45.14
C ALA A 225 14.83 29.57 45.38
N THR A 226 13.82 30.41 45.23
CA THR A 226 12.41 30.02 45.32
C THR A 226 11.76 30.31 43.99
N VAL A 227 11.27 29.29 43.32
CA VAL A 227 10.57 29.41 42.04
C VAL A 227 9.16 28.88 42.14
N ARG A 228 8.29 29.39 41.28
CA ARG A 228 6.90 28.98 41.17
C ARG A 228 6.62 28.56 39.75
N GLY A 229 6.05 27.38 39.57
CA GLY A 229 5.71 26.89 38.24
C GLY A 229 4.79 25.67 38.30
N VAL A 230 4.47 25.15 37.13
CA VAL A 230 3.60 24.00 36.93
C VAL A 230 4.45 22.76 36.72
N VAL A 231 4.12 21.67 37.39
CA VAL A 231 4.75 20.37 37.17
C VAL A 231 4.45 19.87 35.76
N VAL A 232 5.48 19.65 34.95
CA VAL A 232 5.35 19.17 33.55
C VAL A 232 5.80 17.72 33.36
N LEU A 233 6.64 17.20 34.26
CA LEU A 233 7.08 15.80 34.29
C LEU A 233 7.36 15.41 35.74
N VAL A 234 6.93 14.21 36.16
CA VAL A 234 7.18 13.70 37.52
C VAL A 234 8.24 12.59 37.53
N ALA A 235 8.26 11.76 36.49
CA ALA A 235 9.19 10.64 36.33
C ALA A 235 9.68 10.57 34.87
N PRO A 236 10.94 10.19 34.59
CA PRO A 236 11.99 9.75 35.53
C PRO A 236 12.57 10.86 36.40
N ARG A 237 12.30 12.13 36.06
CA ARG A 237 12.80 13.30 36.76
C ARG A 237 11.69 14.34 36.90
N LEU A 238 11.68 15.03 38.04
CA LEU A 238 10.70 16.08 38.30
C LEU A 238 11.12 17.37 37.57
N TYR A 239 10.26 17.87 36.68
CA TYR A 239 10.42 19.15 36.02
C TYR A 239 9.24 20.07 36.32
N VAL A 240 9.58 21.32 36.59
CA VAL A 240 8.63 22.40 36.84
C VAL A 240 8.88 23.50 35.80
N GLN A 241 7.81 24.04 35.22
CA GLN A 241 7.87 25.04 34.17
C GLN A 241 6.99 26.25 34.49
N ASP A 242 7.52 27.45 34.25
CA ASP A 242 6.78 28.70 34.29
C ASP A 242 6.71 29.33 32.89
N SER A 243 6.28 30.59 32.78
CA SER A 243 6.22 31.30 31.49
C SER A 243 7.59 31.65 30.89
N THR A 244 8.67 31.47 31.64
CA THR A 244 10.04 31.89 31.29
C THR A 244 10.96 30.72 30.96
N GLY A 245 10.73 29.55 31.53
CA GLY A 245 11.52 28.34 31.26
C GLY A 245 11.13 27.18 32.16
N GLY A 246 11.90 26.10 32.10
CA GLY A 246 11.72 24.95 32.99
C GLY A 246 12.99 24.60 33.76
N VAL A 247 12.80 23.98 34.91
CA VAL A 247 13.86 23.65 35.87
C VAL A 247 13.72 22.19 36.30
N TYR A 248 14.85 21.49 36.38
CA TYR A 248 14.91 20.17 36.98
C TYR A 248 14.95 20.30 38.51
N VAL A 249 14.10 19.56 39.20
CA VAL A 249 13.95 19.62 40.66
C VAL A 249 14.35 18.28 41.28
N GLN A 250 15.36 18.30 42.13
CA GLN A 250 15.77 17.16 42.93
C GLN A 250 15.32 17.35 44.38
N ALA A 251 14.15 16.81 44.69
CA ALA A 251 13.58 16.77 46.02
C ALA A 251 13.91 15.45 46.73
N GLN A 252 14.27 15.50 48.02
CA GLN A 252 14.54 14.28 48.81
C GLN A 252 13.25 13.53 49.17
N HIS A 253 12.19 14.26 49.50
CA HIS A 253 10.88 13.73 49.87
C HIS A 253 9.78 14.59 49.23
N PRO A 254 9.61 14.54 47.90
CA PRO A 254 8.54 15.29 47.25
C PRO A 254 7.17 14.79 47.74
N PRO A 255 6.18 15.67 47.93
CA PRO A 255 4.79 15.25 48.11
C PRO A 255 4.30 14.48 46.87
N LEU A 256 3.11 13.88 46.94
CA LEU A 256 2.46 13.33 45.75
C LEU A 256 2.17 14.46 44.76
N LEU A 257 2.95 14.51 43.68
CA LEU A 257 2.86 15.51 42.61
C LEU A 257 2.24 14.90 41.35
N ARG A 258 1.42 15.68 40.67
CA ARG A 258 0.82 15.35 39.37
C ARG A 258 1.19 16.39 38.33
N VAL A 259 1.21 15.98 37.07
CA VAL A 259 1.38 16.91 35.96
C VAL A 259 0.21 17.91 35.96
N GLY A 260 0.52 19.20 35.88
CA GLY A 260 -0.43 20.29 36.00
C GLY A 260 -0.57 20.89 37.41
N ASP A 261 0.05 20.31 38.43
CA ASP A 261 0.07 20.92 39.77
C ASP A 261 0.94 22.18 39.76
N GLU A 262 0.43 23.28 40.31
CA GLU A 262 1.24 24.48 40.53
C GLU A 262 1.95 24.35 41.88
N VAL A 263 3.27 24.45 41.83
CA VAL A 263 4.16 24.23 42.96
C VAL A 263 5.07 25.42 43.17
N GLU A 264 5.35 25.67 44.44
CA GLU A 264 6.47 26.48 44.88
C GLU A 264 7.61 25.55 45.26
N VAL A 265 8.77 25.76 44.64
CA VAL A 265 9.97 24.95 44.85
C VAL A 265 11.04 25.85 45.44
N THR A 266 11.52 25.50 46.63
CA THR A 266 12.62 26.20 47.28
C THR A 266 13.82 25.25 47.39
N GLY A 267 14.96 25.61 46.83
CA GLY A 267 16.14 24.75 46.83
C GLY A 267 17.43 25.52 46.58
N LEU A 268 18.55 24.81 46.53
CA LEU A 268 19.83 25.37 46.10
C LEU A 268 19.93 25.28 44.58
N SER A 269 20.09 26.43 43.91
CA SER A 269 20.29 26.48 42.46
C SER A 269 21.70 26.05 42.12
N HIS A 270 21.83 24.98 41.32
CA HIS A 270 23.07 24.50 40.74
C HIS A 270 22.98 24.59 39.21
N GLN A 271 23.94 25.25 38.58
CA GLN A 271 24.00 25.35 37.13
C GLN A 271 24.74 24.13 36.58
N SER A 272 24.07 23.36 35.73
CA SER A 272 24.73 22.46 34.78
C SER A 272 24.94 23.19 33.45
N ASP A 273 25.84 22.71 32.60
CA ASP A 273 26.32 23.36 31.36
C ASP A 273 25.21 24.02 30.50
N PHE A 274 23.97 23.54 30.54
CA PHE A 274 22.84 24.07 29.76
C PHE A 274 21.48 24.13 30.47
N SER A 275 21.40 23.83 31.78
CA SER A 275 20.14 23.92 32.55
C SER A 275 20.35 24.22 34.03
N ALA A 276 19.44 25.01 34.61
CA ALA A 276 19.37 25.23 36.04
C ALA A 276 18.71 24.02 36.72
N ASN A 277 19.31 23.55 37.81
CA ASN A 277 18.82 22.46 38.63
C ASN A 277 18.59 22.97 40.06
N LEU A 278 17.50 22.56 40.70
CA LEU A 278 17.25 22.84 42.11
C LEU A 278 17.50 21.60 42.94
N GLU A 279 18.59 21.60 43.69
CA GLU A 279 18.98 20.52 44.59
C GLU A 279 18.48 20.78 46.02
N GLN A 280 18.34 19.68 46.78
CA GLN A 280 17.83 19.71 48.16
C GLN A 280 16.50 20.48 48.27
N ALA A 281 15.68 20.35 47.23
CA ALA A 281 14.50 21.17 47.06
C ALA A 281 13.35 20.69 47.95
N THR A 282 12.67 21.64 48.60
CA THR A 282 11.37 21.42 49.20
C THR A 282 10.29 21.90 48.23
N VAL A 283 9.29 21.04 48.01
CA VAL A 283 8.20 21.31 47.06
C VAL A 283 6.90 21.49 47.84
N ARG A 284 6.26 22.63 47.64
CA ARG A 284 4.96 22.96 48.23
C ARG A 284 3.93 23.08 47.12
N VAL A 285 2.88 22.27 47.17
CA VAL A 285 1.76 22.36 46.21
C VAL A 285 0.89 23.55 46.61
N LEU A 286 0.64 24.46 45.67
CA LEU A 286 -0.17 25.66 45.89
C LEU A 286 -1.63 25.44 45.45
N TRP A 287 -1.84 24.95 44.23
CA TRP A 287 -3.15 24.59 43.68
C TRP A 287 -3.01 23.77 42.38
N VAL A 288 -4.13 23.31 41.82
CA VAL A 288 -4.18 22.56 40.55
C VAL A 288 -4.42 23.51 39.38
N ARG A 289 -3.55 23.49 38.35
CA ARG A 289 -3.72 24.26 37.11
C ARG A 289 -4.04 23.34 35.92
N THR A 290 -4.55 23.88 34.82
CA THR A 290 -4.56 23.21 33.52
C THR A 290 -3.12 22.92 33.07
N PRO A 291 -2.81 21.71 32.57
CA PRO A 291 -1.48 21.39 32.04
C PRO A 291 -1.04 22.39 30.97
N ILE A 292 0.24 22.76 30.98
CA ILE A 292 0.81 23.68 30.00
C ILE A 292 0.82 22.99 28.62
N PRO A 293 0.28 23.63 27.55
CA PRO A 293 0.35 23.06 26.21
C PRO A 293 1.81 23.04 25.71
N PRO A 294 2.20 22.04 24.91
CA PRO A 294 3.57 21.94 24.42
C PRO A 294 3.89 23.05 23.42
N VAL A 295 5.14 23.52 23.43
CA VAL A 295 5.65 24.45 22.42
C VAL A 295 6.18 23.65 21.24
N SER A 296 5.63 23.85 20.04
CA SER A 296 6.13 23.19 18.82
C SER A 296 7.49 23.75 18.42
N VAL A 297 8.51 22.88 18.33
CA VAL A 297 9.88 23.25 17.97
C VAL A 297 10.48 22.22 17.01
N THR A 298 11.45 22.66 16.20
CA THR A 298 12.25 21.73 15.38
C THR A 298 13.41 21.15 16.18
N ALA A 299 13.95 20.00 15.78
CA ALA A 299 15.12 19.41 16.43
C ALA A 299 16.33 20.35 16.41
N SER A 300 16.52 21.13 15.33
CA SER A 300 17.55 22.17 15.26
C SER A 300 17.35 23.29 16.28
N GLN A 301 16.11 23.66 16.58
CA GLN A 301 15.80 24.65 17.63
C GLN A 301 15.98 24.06 19.03
N ALA A 302 15.55 22.82 19.26
CA ALA A 302 15.75 22.12 20.53
C ALA A 302 17.25 21.93 20.86
N ALA A 303 18.07 21.61 19.85
CA ALA A 303 19.51 21.44 19.98
C ALA A 303 20.27 22.72 20.39
N THR A 304 19.65 23.91 20.30
CA THR A 304 20.26 25.15 20.79
C THR A 304 20.36 25.23 22.32
N GLY A 305 19.67 24.36 23.05
CA GLY A 305 19.59 24.38 24.52
C GLY A 305 18.60 25.40 25.08
N ARG A 306 18.06 26.32 24.25
CA ARG A 306 17.10 27.35 24.68
C ARG A 306 15.82 26.78 25.31
N PHE A 307 15.43 25.57 24.91
CA PHE A 307 14.21 24.90 25.37
C PHE A 307 14.47 23.89 26.50
N ALA A 308 15.66 23.88 27.10
CA ALA A 308 15.97 22.99 28.21
C ALA A 308 14.96 23.16 29.38
N GLY A 309 14.47 22.04 29.89
CA GLY A 309 13.46 21.97 30.95
C GLY A 309 12.02 22.28 30.51
N THR A 310 11.80 22.72 29.27
CA THR A 310 10.46 23.11 28.79
C THR A 310 9.73 21.94 28.12
N PHE A 311 8.40 21.92 28.24
CA PHE A 311 7.53 20.97 27.57
C PHE A 311 7.33 21.36 26.10
N VAL A 312 7.86 20.55 25.20
CA VAL A 312 7.94 20.80 23.76
C VAL A 312 7.29 19.70 22.95
N GLU A 313 6.92 20.04 21.72
CA GLU A 313 6.49 19.09 20.70
C GLU A 313 7.51 19.09 19.56
N VAL A 314 8.08 17.92 19.26
CA VAL A 314 9.14 17.74 18.25
C VAL A 314 8.79 16.57 17.34
N ARG A 315 9.15 16.69 16.06
CA ARG A 315 8.99 15.60 15.08
C ARG A 315 10.33 14.91 14.84
N GLY A 316 10.30 13.62 14.60
CA GLY A 316 11.51 12.86 14.30
C GLY A 316 11.22 11.57 13.56
N ARG A 317 12.17 11.13 12.74
CA ARG A 317 12.13 9.82 12.09
C ARG A 317 12.84 8.81 12.98
N LEU A 318 12.14 7.75 13.35
CA LEU A 318 12.67 6.68 14.20
C LEU A 318 13.79 5.91 13.48
N THR A 319 15.00 5.95 14.01
CA THR A 319 16.18 5.26 13.46
C THR A 319 16.64 4.09 14.31
N GLY A 320 16.37 4.12 15.61
CA GLY A 320 16.70 3.06 16.56
C GLY A 320 15.65 2.94 17.65
N LYS A 321 15.52 1.75 18.23
CA LYS A 321 14.73 1.53 19.44
C LYS A 321 15.44 0.51 20.31
N GLU A 322 15.67 0.84 21.56
CA GLU A 322 16.36 -0.01 22.52
C GLU A 322 15.70 0.05 23.90
N ARG A 323 15.97 -0.96 24.73
CA ARG A 323 15.56 -0.98 26.13
C ARG A 323 16.79 -0.67 26.97
N GLY A 324 16.74 0.46 27.67
CA GLY A 324 17.77 0.89 28.60
C GLY A 324 17.69 0.19 29.96
N PRO A 325 18.58 0.55 30.90
CA PRO A 325 18.59 0.03 32.27
C PRO A 325 17.26 0.32 32.99
N GLY A 326 16.72 -0.65 33.75
CA GLY A 326 15.44 -0.47 34.44
C GLY A 326 14.21 -0.53 33.52
N ASN A 327 14.34 -1.13 32.33
CA ASN A 327 13.28 -1.28 31.32
C ASN A 327 12.78 0.06 30.73
N THR A 328 13.57 1.14 30.83
CA THR A 328 13.27 2.40 30.14
C THR A 328 13.31 2.20 28.64
N LEU A 329 12.30 2.67 27.92
CA LEU A 329 12.27 2.60 26.47
C LEU A 329 13.02 3.81 25.91
N VAL A 330 13.99 3.56 25.05
CA VAL A 330 14.80 4.59 24.41
C VAL A 330 14.55 4.50 22.90
N LEU A 331 14.22 5.63 22.31
CA LEU A 331 14.01 5.79 20.88
C LEU A 331 15.09 6.72 20.34
N ASP A 332 15.79 6.31 19.30
CA ASP A 332 16.71 7.18 18.56
C ASP A 332 15.96 7.76 17.36
N LEU A 333 16.00 9.07 17.22
CA LEU A 333 15.29 9.80 16.17
C LEU A 333 16.21 10.78 15.45
N ASP A 334 15.95 10.95 14.16
CA ASP A 334 16.61 11.96 13.33
C ASP A 334 15.58 12.93 12.73
N GLU A 335 15.89 14.22 12.77
CA GLU A 335 15.19 15.25 12.01
C GLU A 335 16.22 16.19 11.35
N GLY A 336 16.28 16.16 10.02
CA GLY A 336 17.25 16.94 9.25
C GLY A 336 18.69 16.51 9.55
N SER A 337 19.48 17.42 10.14
CA SER A 337 20.88 17.17 10.52
C SER A 337 21.05 16.90 12.02
N GLN A 338 19.97 16.80 12.78
CA GLN A 338 20.00 16.61 14.23
C GLN A 338 19.48 15.22 14.58
N SER A 339 20.27 14.48 15.35
CA SER A 339 19.87 13.24 16.00
C SER A 339 19.55 13.52 17.45
N PHE A 340 18.50 12.92 17.99
CA PHE A 340 18.12 13.08 19.38
C PHE A 340 17.47 11.81 19.91
N ARG A 341 17.42 11.69 21.23
CA ARG A 341 16.79 10.53 21.87
C ARG A 341 15.47 10.92 22.51
N ALA A 342 14.54 9.98 22.56
CA ALA A 342 13.38 10.08 23.43
C ALA A 342 13.41 8.96 24.46
N ILE A 343 13.25 9.30 25.74
CA ILE A 343 13.27 8.35 26.85
C ILE A 343 11.91 8.39 27.54
N MET A 344 11.38 7.21 27.81
CA MET A 344 10.15 7.03 28.58
C MET A 344 10.31 5.87 29.57
N ASN A 345 9.69 6.00 30.74
CA ASN A 345 9.68 4.91 31.72
C ASN A 345 8.79 3.75 31.26
N PRO A 346 9.11 2.51 31.69
CA PRO A 346 8.25 1.36 31.42
C PRO A 346 6.88 1.52 32.10
N GLY A 347 5.83 1.32 31.32
CA GLY A 347 4.45 1.17 31.76
C GLY A 347 3.75 0.14 30.86
N ARG A 348 2.44 0.23 30.61
CA ARG A 348 1.73 -0.61 29.60
C ARG A 348 2.16 -0.36 28.14
N SER A 349 3.32 0.25 27.93
CA SER A 349 3.86 0.79 26.68
C SER A 349 4.64 -0.22 25.83
N ASP A 350 4.85 -1.47 26.28
CA ASP A 350 5.56 -2.49 25.50
C ASP A 350 4.90 -2.75 24.14
N GLN A 351 3.58 -2.88 24.07
CA GLN A 351 2.92 -3.22 22.80
C GLN A 351 3.00 -2.13 21.73
N ARG A 352 2.79 -0.85 22.08
CA ARG A 352 2.94 0.25 21.11
C ARG A 352 4.40 0.43 20.69
N PHE A 353 5.33 0.33 21.64
CA PHE A 353 6.77 0.37 21.36
C PHE A 353 7.22 -0.75 20.42
N ASP A 354 6.69 -1.97 20.62
CA ASP A 354 6.99 -3.11 19.77
C ASP A 354 6.42 -2.93 18.35
N GLN A 355 5.24 -2.32 18.22
CA GLN A 355 4.60 -2.00 16.94
C GLN A 355 5.29 -0.89 16.15
N LEU A 356 6.09 -0.03 16.80
CA LEU A 356 6.87 1.01 16.11
C LEU A 356 7.88 0.36 15.15
N LYS A 357 7.69 0.62 13.85
CA LYS A 357 8.61 0.19 12.80
C LYS A 357 9.69 1.26 12.61
N LEU A 358 10.93 0.82 12.42
CA LEU A 358 12.03 1.69 12.02
C LEU A 358 11.67 2.48 10.76
N ASN A 359 12.19 3.69 10.64
CA ASN A 359 11.89 4.70 9.61
C ASN A 359 10.46 5.26 9.63
N SER A 360 9.69 5.04 10.69
CA SER A 360 8.42 5.74 10.90
C SER A 360 8.66 7.18 11.34
N THR A 361 7.77 8.10 10.96
CA THR A 361 7.78 9.48 11.43
C THR A 361 6.89 9.61 12.65
N LEU A 362 7.46 10.10 13.74
CA LEU A 362 6.82 10.26 15.04
C LEU A 362 6.71 11.74 15.40
N GLN A 363 5.64 12.08 16.11
CA GLN A 363 5.49 13.35 16.83
C GLN A 363 5.54 13.05 18.32
N LEU A 364 6.41 13.76 19.02
CA LEU A 364 6.77 13.51 20.41
C LEU A 364 6.45 14.75 21.24
N ARG A 365 5.79 14.58 22.38
CA ARG A 365 5.49 15.65 23.35
C ARG A 365 6.21 15.36 24.67
N GLY A 366 7.20 16.14 25.03
CA GLY A 366 7.99 15.84 26.21
C GLY A 366 8.83 16.99 26.69
N VAL A 367 9.46 16.80 27.84
CA VAL A 367 10.40 17.79 28.37
C VAL A 367 11.73 17.65 27.65
N CYS A 368 12.20 18.73 27.03
CA CYS A 368 13.51 18.78 26.42
C CYS A 368 14.59 18.90 27.51
N ALA A 369 15.57 18.00 27.53
CA ALA A 369 16.67 18.03 28.47
C ALA A 369 18.02 17.91 27.75
N VAL A 370 19.06 18.50 28.33
CA VAL A 370 20.42 18.58 27.76
C VAL A 370 21.44 17.92 28.70
N ASP A 371 21.01 16.87 29.41
CA ASP A 371 21.87 16.18 30.38
C ASP A 371 22.84 15.21 29.67
N PRO A 372 24.17 15.35 29.84
CA PRO A 372 25.18 14.45 29.27
C PRO A 372 24.95 12.96 29.54
N ILE A 373 24.39 12.61 30.70
CA ILE A 373 24.05 11.23 31.09
C ILE A 373 22.88 10.73 30.25
N LEU A 374 21.83 11.53 30.11
CA LEU A 374 20.63 11.18 29.35
C LEU A 374 20.81 11.33 27.83
N THR A 375 21.84 12.01 27.35
CA THR A 375 22.21 12.08 25.93
C THR A 375 23.31 11.09 25.54
N ASN A 376 23.90 10.38 26.52
CA ASN A 376 25.07 9.52 26.37
C ASN A 376 26.25 10.24 25.71
N ARG A 377 26.27 11.59 25.77
CA ARG A 377 27.21 12.47 25.05
C ARG A 377 27.27 12.27 23.53
N LEU A 378 26.28 11.60 22.95
CA LEU A 378 26.20 11.31 21.51
C LEU A 378 25.18 12.18 20.78
N THR A 379 24.20 12.72 21.52
CA THR A 379 23.13 13.56 20.97
C THR A 379 23.11 14.93 21.67
N PRO A 380 22.74 16.01 20.96
CA PRO A 380 22.65 17.36 21.53
C PRO A 380 21.57 17.49 22.62
N PHE A 381 20.48 16.72 22.55
CA PHE A 381 19.40 16.78 23.54
C PHE A 381 18.61 15.46 23.60
N VAL A 382 17.77 15.33 24.63
CA VAL A 382 16.84 14.23 24.84
C VAL A 382 15.44 14.78 25.12
N ILE A 383 14.41 14.08 24.66
CA ILE A 383 13.00 14.34 25.00
C ILE A 383 12.56 13.31 26.04
N LEU A 384 12.18 13.79 27.22
CA LEU A 384 11.61 12.96 28.29
C LEU A 384 10.09 12.96 28.16
N LEU A 385 9.53 11.82 27.80
CA LEU A 385 8.08 11.65 27.60
C LEU A 385 7.39 11.31 28.93
N ARG A 386 6.16 11.79 29.14
CA ARG A 386 5.37 11.44 30.34
C ARG A 386 4.78 10.06 30.24
N SER A 387 4.22 9.74 29.07
CA SER A 387 3.57 8.47 28.75
C SER A 387 3.68 8.16 27.25
N ASN A 388 2.99 7.12 26.78
CA ASN A 388 2.90 6.80 25.35
C ASN A 388 1.82 7.60 24.60
N GLU A 389 0.97 8.36 25.30
CA GLU A 389 0.00 9.28 24.68
C GLU A 389 0.69 10.53 24.13
N ASP A 390 1.89 10.80 24.62
CA ASP A 390 2.80 11.82 24.11
C ASP A 390 3.53 11.41 22.83
N LEU A 391 3.20 10.23 22.26
CA LEU A 391 3.79 9.70 21.04
C LEU A 391 2.71 9.42 20.00
N ASP A 392 2.71 10.21 18.93
CA ASP A 392 1.81 10.09 17.79
C ASP A 392 2.56 9.55 16.56
N LEU A 393 2.05 8.49 15.94
CA LEU A 393 2.56 7.95 14.67
C LEU A 393 1.98 8.75 13.51
N LEU A 394 2.76 9.67 12.95
CA LEU A 394 2.34 10.49 11.81
C LEU A 394 2.34 9.70 10.50
N ALA A 395 3.37 8.90 10.28
CA ALA A 395 3.50 8.07 9.08
C ALA A 395 4.30 6.80 9.39
N GLY A 396 3.84 5.67 8.88
CA GLY A 396 4.61 4.41 8.90
C GLY A 396 5.84 4.48 7.97
N PRO A 397 6.64 3.40 7.90
CA PRO A 397 7.79 3.37 7.00
C PRO A 397 7.33 3.57 5.55
N PRO A 398 8.10 4.28 4.72
CA PRO A 398 7.75 4.53 3.33
C PRO A 398 7.51 3.21 2.59
N TRP A 399 6.44 3.14 1.78
CA TRP A 399 6.13 1.97 0.95
C TRP A 399 7.28 1.62 0.00
N TRP A 400 8.06 2.61 -0.42
CA TRP A 400 9.23 2.44 -1.28
C TRP A 400 10.37 1.73 -0.53
N SER A 401 10.33 0.40 -0.52
CA SER A 401 11.43 -0.45 -0.09
C SER A 401 12.12 -1.07 -1.30
N ALA A 402 13.41 -1.43 -1.16
CA ALA A 402 14.14 -2.14 -2.21
C ALA A 402 13.41 -3.41 -2.67
N LYS A 403 12.72 -4.11 -1.73
CA LYS A 403 11.90 -5.29 -2.03
C LYS A 403 10.70 -4.96 -2.92
N HIS A 404 10.00 -3.87 -2.63
CA HIS A 404 8.85 -3.44 -3.45
C HIS A 404 9.28 -2.94 -4.83
N ILE A 405 10.43 -2.27 -4.93
CA ILE A 405 11.01 -1.85 -6.22
C ILE A 405 11.37 -3.08 -7.06
N LEU A 406 12.06 -4.07 -6.48
CA LEU A 406 12.38 -5.32 -7.15
C LEU A 406 11.14 -6.08 -7.62
N ALA A 407 10.08 -6.14 -6.79
CA ALA A 407 8.83 -6.78 -7.15
C ALA A 407 8.13 -6.08 -8.32
N LEU A 408 8.13 -4.74 -8.35
CA LEU A 408 7.59 -3.93 -9.45
C LEU A 408 8.35 -4.19 -10.76
N ILE A 409 9.70 -4.22 -10.71
CA ILE A 409 10.54 -4.54 -11.87
C ILE A 409 10.23 -5.96 -12.36
N ALA A 410 10.14 -6.94 -11.48
CA ALA A 410 9.81 -8.32 -11.84
C ALA A 410 8.40 -8.43 -12.48
N ALA A 411 7.41 -7.73 -11.93
CA ALA A 411 6.06 -7.69 -12.49
C ALA A 411 6.04 -7.05 -13.89
N LEU A 412 6.81 -5.98 -14.10
CA LEU A 412 6.93 -5.33 -15.40
C LEU A 412 7.59 -6.26 -16.43
N VAL A 413 8.66 -6.95 -16.05
CA VAL A 413 9.34 -7.95 -16.92
C VAL A 413 8.39 -9.10 -17.25
N LEU A 414 7.60 -9.58 -16.30
CA LEU A 414 6.63 -10.63 -16.55
C LEU A 414 5.54 -10.16 -17.53
N LEU A 415 5.02 -8.95 -17.35
CA LEU A 415 3.99 -8.36 -18.20
C LEU A 415 4.49 -8.19 -19.65
N THR A 416 5.73 -7.75 -19.83
CA THR A 416 6.33 -7.62 -21.18
C THR A 416 6.52 -8.98 -21.83
N LEU A 417 7.02 -9.99 -21.10
CA LEU A 417 7.16 -11.36 -21.62
C LEU A 417 5.81 -11.97 -22.03
N VAL A 418 4.77 -11.80 -21.22
CA VAL A 418 3.41 -12.27 -21.55
C VAL A 418 2.88 -11.56 -22.79
N SER A 419 3.05 -10.24 -22.88
CA SER A 419 2.59 -9.45 -24.03
C SER A 419 3.28 -9.87 -25.33
N VAL A 420 4.61 -10.08 -25.29
CA VAL A 420 5.39 -10.58 -26.44
C VAL A 420 4.95 -11.99 -26.84
N SER A 421 4.75 -12.88 -25.87
CA SER A 421 4.25 -14.24 -26.13
C SER A 421 2.86 -14.24 -26.78
N LEU A 422 1.96 -13.38 -26.30
CA LEU A 422 0.61 -13.23 -26.85
C LEU A 422 0.64 -12.69 -28.27
N TYR A 423 1.49 -11.68 -28.53
CA TYR A 423 1.70 -11.12 -29.86
C TYR A 423 2.13 -12.21 -30.86
N HIS A 424 3.16 -12.99 -30.52
CA HIS A 424 3.64 -14.08 -31.37
C HIS A 424 2.61 -15.19 -31.54
N ARG A 425 1.78 -15.49 -30.52
CA ARG A 425 0.67 -16.42 -30.66
C ARG A 425 -0.34 -15.90 -31.68
N VAL A 426 -0.82 -14.66 -31.55
CA VAL A 426 -1.83 -14.11 -32.48
C VAL A 426 -1.31 -14.11 -33.92
N GLU A 427 -0.05 -13.74 -34.13
CA GLU A 427 0.55 -13.73 -35.47
C GLU A 427 0.61 -15.13 -36.09
N ASN A 428 1.05 -16.13 -35.32
CA ASN A 428 1.10 -17.51 -35.78
C ASN A 428 -0.28 -18.08 -36.09
N TRP A 429 -1.31 -17.70 -35.34
CA TRP A 429 -2.70 -18.12 -35.60
C TRP A 429 -3.24 -17.53 -36.90
N ARG A 430 -2.95 -16.25 -37.17
CA ARG A 430 -3.33 -15.61 -38.44
C ARG A 430 -2.68 -16.28 -39.64
N LEU A 431 -1.38 -16.58 -39.54
CA LEU A 431 -0.65 -17.26 -40.61
C LEU A 431 -1.24 -18.64 -40.90
N ARG A 432 -1.52 -19.44 -39.86
CA ARG A 432 -2.13 -20.78 -40.03
C ARG A 432 -3.52 -20.69 -40.63
N ALA A 433 -4.37 -19.80 -40.13
CA ALA A 433 -5.73 -19.64 -40.65
C ALA A 433 -5.74 -19.24 -42.13
N VAL A 434 -4.83 -18.35 -42.56
CA VAL A 434 -4.70 -17.97 -43.97
C VAL A 434 -4.23 -19.14 -44.84
N LEU A 435 -3.31 -19.96 -44.33
CA LEU A 435 -2.80 -21.15 -45.04
C LEU A 435 -3.89 -22.21 -45.19
N GLU A 436 -4.63 -22.54 -44.13
CA GLU A 436 -5.74 -23.50 -44.18
C GLU A 436 -6.82 -23.09 -45.19
N VAL A 437 -7.18 -21.80 -45.22
CA VAL A 437 -8.16 -21.29 -46.20
C VAL A 437 -7.61 -21.41 -47.62
N ARG A 438 -6.33 -21.12 -47.85
CA ARG A 438 -5.71 -21.28 -49.18
C ARG A 438 -5.67 -22.73 -49.64
N GLU A 439 -5.30 -23.65 -48.75
CA GLU A 439 -5.22 -25.07 -49.06
C GLU A 439 -6.61 -25.63 -49.41
N ARG A 440 -7.61 -25.28 -48.61
CA ARG A 440 -9.00 -25.66 -48.87
C ARG A 440 -9.53 -25.10 -50.18
N LEU A 441 -9.28 -23.81 -50.45
CA LEU A 441 -9.67 -23.18 -51.72
C LEU A 441 -8.97 -23.84 -52.92
N ALA A 442 -7.70 -24.21 -52.78
CA ALA A 442 -6.97 -24.91 -53.84
C ALA A 442 -7.60 -26.28 -54.12
N HIS A 443 -8.01 -27.01 -53.09
CA HIS A 443 -8.66 -28.32 -53.22
C HIS A 443 -10.06 -28.20 -53.86
N GLU A 444 -10.91 -27.30 -53.36
CA GLU A 444 -12.27 -27.08 -53.90
C GLU A 444 -12.23 -26.57 -55.36
N MET A 445 -11.24 -25.72 -55.70
CA MET A 445 -11.00 -25.29 -57.08
C MET A 445 -10.50 -26.43 -57.97
N HIS A 446 -9.65 -27.32 -57.46
CA HIS A 446 -9.18 -28.50 -58.20
C HIS A 446 -10.34 -29.40 -58.59
N ASP A 447 -11.19 -29.76 -57.64
CA ASP A 447 -12.30 -30.68 -57.89
C ASP A 447 -13.30 -30.08 -58.88
N THR A 448 -13.64 -28.81 -58.72
CA THR A 448 -14.70 -28.19 -59.54
C THR A 448 -14.22 -27.83 -60.95
N LEU A 449 -13.03 -27.22 -61.08
CA LEU A 449 -12.52 -26.76 -62.38
C LEU A 449 -11.94 -27.91 -63.20
N ALA A 450 -11.21 -28.85 -62.58
CA ALA A 450 -10.65 -29.97 -63.32
C ALA A 450 -11.74 -30.89 -63.88
N GLN A 451 -12.79 -31.17 -63.09
CA GLN A 451 -13.92 -32.00 -63.52
C GLN A 451 -14.75 -31.32 -64.61
N SER A 452 -15.02 -30.01 -64.48
CA SER A 452 -15.78 -29.28 -65.50
C SER A 452 -15.06 -29.25 -66.85
N PHE A 453 -13.75 -28.98 -66.89
CA PHE A 453 -12.97 -29.03 -68.13
C PHE A 453 -12.84 -30.43 -68.71
N ALA A 454 -12.67 -31.46 -67.87
CA ALA A 454 -12.67 -32.85 -68.33
C ALA A 454 -14.01 -33.23 -68.97
N GLY A 455 -15.13 -32.83 -68.34
CA GLY A 455 -16.48 -33.06 -68.86
C GLY A 455 -16.73 -32.36 -70.21
N ILE A 456 -16.31 -31.10 -70.34
CA ILE A 456 -16.41 -30.37 -71.62
C ILE A 456 -15.53 -31.03 -72.69
N GLY A 457 -14.32 -31.46 -72.33
CA GLY A 457 -13.42 -32.17 -73.24
C GLY A 457 -14.02 -33.46 -73.80
N PHE A 458 -14.65 -34.27 -72.95
CA PHE A 458 -15.33 -35.50 -73.38
C PHE A 458 -16.51 -35.24 -74.32
N GLN A 459 -17.31 -34.19 -74.06
CA GLN A 459 -18.43 -33.81 -74.93
C GLN A 459 -17.96 -33.37 -76.31
N LEU A 460 -16.88 -32.58 -76.39
CA LEU A 460 -16.29 -32.17 -77.66
C LEU A 460 -15.73 -33.36 -78.44
N GLN A 461 -15.11 -34.33 -77.75
CA GLN A 461 -14.60 -35.54 -78.38
C GLN A 461 -15.72 -36.47 -78.88
N ALA A 462 -16.84 -36.56 -78.16
CA ALA A 462 -18.01 -37.30 -78.59
C ALA A 462 -18.64 -36.70 -79.86
N ILE A 463 -18.74 -35.37 -79.92
CA ILE A 463 -19.20 -34.65 -81.12
C ILE A 463 -18.25 -34.90 -82.30
N ARG A 464 -16.93 -34.94 -82.06
CA ARG A 464 -15.92 -35.16 -83.10
C ARG A 464 -16.05 -36.53 -83.74
N ASN A 465 -16.28 -37.56 -82.93
CA ASN A 465 -16.39 -38.94 -83.41
C ASN A 465 -17.65 -39.20 -84.25
N GLY A 466 -18.62 -38.27 -84.26
CA GLY A 466 -19.85 -38.36 -85.06
C GLY A 466 -19.81 -37.60 -86.40
N LEU A 467 -18.70 -36.95 -86.75
CA LEU A 467 -18.59 -36.14 -87.97
C LEU A 467 -18.22 -36.99 -89.21
N THR A 468 -18.82 -36.66 -90.36
CA THR A 468 -18.52 -37.27 -91.66
C THR A 468 -17.49 -36.43 -92.45
N PRO A 469 -16.75 -37.03 -93.43
CA PRO A 469 -15.63 -36.38 -94.12
C PRO A 469 -15.95 -35.08 -94.91
N GLU A 470 -17.23 -34.82 -95.21
CA GLU A 470 -17.68 -33.66 -95.98
C GLU A 470 -17.83 -32.37 -95.13
N MET A 471 -17.78 -32.47 -93.80
CA MET A 471 -17.99 -31.34 -92.85
C MET A 471 -16.68 -30.72 -92.33
N THR A 472 -15.78 -30.32 -93.22
CA THR A 472 -14.42 -29.85 -92.90
C THR A 472 -14.36 -28.57 -92.04
N THR A 473 -15.28 -27.62 -92.22
CA THR A 473 -15.35 -26.38 -91.42
C THR A 473 -15.80 -26.61 -89.97
N ILE A 474 -16.70 -27.57 -89.73
CA ILE A 474 -17.16 -27.94 -88.38
C ILE A 474 -16.06 -28.70 -87.63
N GLY A 475 -15.31 -29.57 -88.33
CA GLY A 475 -14.13 -30.22 -87.78
C GLY A 475 -13.08 -29.23 -87.26
N GLN A 476 -12.78 -28.18 -88.03
CA GLN A 476 -11.82 -27.13 -87.63
C GLN A 476 -12.29 -26.32 -86.41
N GLN A 477 -13.58 -25.97 -86.32
CA GLN A 477 -14.12 -25.26 -85.16
C GLN A 477 -14.10 -26.12 -83.89
N LEU A 478 -14.29 -27.43 -84.03
CA LEU A 478 -14.26 -28.38 -82.93
C LEU A 478 -12.83 -28.68 -82.43
N GLU A 479 -11.86 -28.69 -83.36
CA GLU A 479 -10.43 -28.74 -83.04
C GLU A 479 -10.02 -27.50 -82.22
N LEU A 480 -10.47 -26.32 -82.65
CA LEU A 480 -10.23 -25.06 -81.93
C LEU A 480 -10.86 -25.10 -80.53
N ALA A 481 -12.12 -25.52 -80.40
CA ALA A 481 -12.79 -25.65 -79.11
C ALA A 481 -12.09 -26.65 -78.18
N SER A 482 -11.66 -27.80 -78.71
CA SER A 482 -10.91 -28.81 -77.96
C SER A 482 -9.55 -28.27 -77.51
N SER A 483 -8.88 -27.49 -78.36
CA SER A 483 -7.61 -26.85 -78.02
C SER A 483 -7.77 -25.79 -76.92
N LEU A 484 -8.86 -25.01 -76.94
CA LEU A 484 -9.18 -24.00 -75.92
C LEU A 484 -9.52 -24.62 -74.57
N VAL A 485 -10.24 -25.75 -74.55
CA VAL A 485 -10.54 -26.49 -73.32
C VAL A 485 -9.30 -27.13 -72.74
N ARG A 486 -8.45 -27.74 -73.58
CA ARG A 486 -7.16 -28.28 -73.13
C ARG A 486 -6.26 -27.18 -72.57
N HIS A 487 -6.20 -26.04 -73.25
CA HIS A 487 -5.43 -24.89 -72.79
C HIS A 487 -5.98 -24.31 -71.47
N GLY A 488 -7.30 -24.18 -71.34
CA GLY A 488 -7.97 -23.74 -70.11
C GLY A 488 -7.77 -24.70 -68.95
N HIS A 489 -7.78 -26.01 -69.22
CA HIS A 489 -7.48 -27.05 -68.24
C HIS A 489 -6.02 -26.97 -67.75
N ASP A 490 -5.07 -26.83 -68.68
CA ASP A 490 -3.65 -26.69 -68.35
C ASP A 490 -3.37 -25.39 -67.59
N GLU A 491 -4.06 -24.30 -67.93
CA GLU A 491 -3.93 -23.01 -67.24
C GLU A 491 -4.55 -23.05 -65.83
N ALA A 492 -5.68 -23.72 -65.65
CA ALA A 492 -6.29 -23.95 -64.35
C ALA A 492 -5.40 -24.83 -63.47
N ARG A 493 -4.87 -25.92 -64.02
CA ARG A 493 -3.92 -26.81 -63.32
C ARG A 493 -2.64 -26.07 -62.92
N ARG A 494 -2.09 -25.24 -63.82
CA ARG A 494 -0.90 -24.40 -63.54
C ARG A 494 -1.18 -23.31 -62.50
N SER A 495 -2.38 -22.73 -62.50
CA SER A 495 -2.80 -21.72 -61.52
C SER A 495 -3.03 -22.31 -60.14
N ILE A 496 -3.56 -23.53 -60.05
CA ILE A 496 -3.77 -24.26 -58.78
C ILE A 496 -2.44 -24.82 -58.23
N ALA A 497 -1.50 -25.23 -59.08
CA ALA A 497 -0.15 -25.59 -58.64
C ALA A 497 0.56 -24.44 -57.91
N THR A 498 0.23 -23.18 -58.22
CA THR A 498 0.67 -21.97 -57.49
C THR A 498 0.16 -21.89 -56.05
N LEU A 499 -0.94 -22.58 -55.74
CA LEU A 499 -1.57 -22.57 -54.42
C LEU A 499 -1.08 -23.71 -53.52
N ARG A 500 -0.43 -24.74 -54.09
CA ARG A 500 0.08 -25.92 -53.37
C ARG A 500 1.58 -25.75 -53.07
N THR A 501 1.91 -24.80 -52.21
CA THR A 501 3.26 -24.46 -51.76
C THR A 501 3.79 -25.38 -50.65
N ASP A 502 3.77 -26.70 -50.84
CA ASP A 502 4.36 -27.64 -49.86
C ASP A 502 5.76 -28.15 -50.25
N ASP A 503 6.13 -28.20 -51.54
CA ASP A 503 7.46 -28.69 -51.94
C ASP A 503 8.58 -27.61 -51.92
N PHE A 504 8.22 -26.32 -51.90
CA PHE A 504 9.19 -25.21 -52.02
C PHE A 504 9.84 -24.75 -50.71
N ARG A 505 9.63 -25.48 -49.61
CA ARG A 505 10.05 -25.01 -48.27
C ARG A 505 11.51 -25.36 -47.92
N SER A 506 12.23 -26.11 -48.77
CA SER A 506 13.59 -26.60 -48.47
C SER A 506 14.65 -26.40 -49.56
N GLU A 507 14.31 -25.94 -50.77
CA GLU A 507 15.29 -25.78 -51.87
C GLU A 507 15.43 -24.32 -52.33
N ASP A 508 16.67 -23.93 -52.61
CA ASP A 508 17.03 -22.62 -53.18
C ASP A 508 16.49 -22.46 -54.62
N VAL A 509 16.15 -21.23 -55.04
CA VAL A 509 15.49 -20.97 -56.35
C VAL A 509 16.35 -21.42 -57.52
N LEU A 510 17.66 -21.22 -57.43
CA LEU A 510 18.60 -21.66 -58.46
C LEU A 510 18.58 -23.19 -58.59
N SER A 511 18.54 -23.90 -57.47
CA SER A 511 18.48 -25.37 -57.44
C SER A 511 17.17 -25.91 -58.03
N ALA A 512 16.04 -25.28 -57.71
CA ALA A 512 14.74 -25.65 -58.27
C ALA A 512 14.67 -25.42 -59.80
N LEU A 513 15.26 -24.32 -60.30
CA LEU A 513 15.35 -24.04 -61.73
C LEU A 513 16.32 -25.00 -62.45
N ALA A 514 17.45 -25.33 -61.83
CA ALA A 514 18.39 -26.33 -62.33
C ALA A 514 17.72 -27.70 -62.48
N HIS A 515 16.99 -28.13 -61.45
CA HIS A 515 16.24 -29.38 -61.48
C HIS A 515 15.17 -29.37 -62.59
N CYS A 516 14.44 -28.26 -62.73
CA CYS A 516 13.45 -28.08 -63.80
C CYS A 516 14.10 -28.18 -65.20
N ALA A 517 15.26 -27.54 -65.41
CA ALA A 517 15.98 -27.60 -66.68
C ALA A 517 16.45 -29.02 -67.00
N HIS A 518 17.05 -29.72 -66.03
CA HIS A 518 17.48 -31.11 -66.21
C HIS A 518 16.31 -32.06 -66.53
N GLN A 519 15.15 -31.88 -65.90
CA GLN A 519 13.96 -32.68 -66.23
C GLN A 519 13.45 -32.43 -67.65
N MET A 520 13.44 -31.17 -68.09
CA MET A 520 12.94 -30.80 -69.43
C MET A 520 13.87 -31.27 -70.56
N VAL A 521 15.15 -31.47 -70.27
CA VAL A 521 16.18 -31.90 -71.23
C VAL A 521 16.46 -33.41 -71.13
N ALA A 522 15.81 -34.14 -70.22
CA ALA A 522 16.01 -35.58 -70.04
C ALA A 522 15.79 -36.37 -71.35
N GLY A 523 16.89 -36.80 -71.98
CA GLY A 523 16.91 -37.49 -73.29
C GLY A 523 17.49 -36.69 -74.47
N GLY A 524 17.89 -35.43 -74.27
CA GLY A 524 18.52 -34.56 -75.28
C GLY A 524 20.02 -34.28 -75.06
N THR A 525 20.62 -33.45 -75.91
CA THR A 525 22.06 -33.09 -75.90
C THR A 525 22.38 -31.72 -75.29
N VAL A 526 21.38 -30.99 -74.78
CA VAL A 526 21.56 -29.61 -74.29
C VAL A 526 22.25 -29.61 -72.92
N GLN A 527 23.32 -28.84 -72.76
CA GLN A 527 24.05 -28.68 -71.51
C GLN A 527 23.41 -27.58 -70.64
N ILE A 528 23.35 -27.80 -69.33
CA ILE A 528 22.83 -26.83 -68.35
C ILE A 528 23.98 -26.33 -67.48
N LEU A 529 24.20 -25.01 -67.45
CA LEU A 529 25.19 -24.36 -66.59
C LEU A 529 24.50 -23.47 -65.57
N THR A 530 24.76 -23.70 -64.28
CA THR A 530 24.22 -22.86 -63.20
C THR A 530 25.33 -22.09 -62.53
N ARG A 531 25.14 -20.79 -62.32
CA ARG A 531 26.10 -19.94 -61.60
C ARG A 531 25.38 -19.09 -60.55
N GLU A 532 25.97 -19.04 -59.37
CA GLU A 532 25.52 -18.21 -58.26
C GLU A 532 26.58 -17.15 -57.92
N ASP A 533 26.16 -15.95 -57.57
CA ASP A 533 27.03 -14.88 -57.09
C ASP A 533 26.43 -14.15 -55.89
N GLY A 534 27.27 -13.70 -54.97
CA GLY A 534 26.86 -13.15 -53.68
C GLY A 534 26.47 -14.23 -52.64
N ALA A 535 26.11 -13.78 -51.44
CA ALA A 535 25.69 -14.68 -50.37
C ALA A 535 24.17 -14.87 -50.41
N ALA A 536 23.72 -16.10 -50.66
CA ALA A 536 22.33 -16.51 -50.61
C ALA A 536 21.63 -15.95 -49.36
N ARG A 537 20.44 -15.37 -49.56
CA ARG A 537 19.63 -14.81 -48.47
C ARG A 537 18.16 -15.13 -48.66
N PRO A 538 17.36 -15.13 -47.59
CA PRO A 538 15.92 -15.36 -47.69
C PRO A 538 15.26 -14.33 -48.62
N ILE A 539 14.64 -14.82 -49.68
CA ILE A 539 13.81 -14.06 -50.61
C ILE A 539 12.35 -14.15 -50.13
N PRO A 540 11.56 -13.05 -50.17
CA PRO A 540 10.12 -13.11 -49.91
C PRO A 540 9.43 -14.12 -50.84
N LEU A 541 8.55 -14.96 -50.28
CA LEU A 541 7.89 -16.06 -51.00
C LEU A 541 7.25 -15.65 -52.34
N ARG A 542 6.66 -14.45 -52.40
CA ARG A 542 6.04 -13.90 -53.61
C ARG A 542 7.06 -13.66 -54.72
N THR A 543 8.25 -13.18 -54.36
CA THR A 543 9.37 -12.94 -55.27
C THR A 543 9.98 -14.28 -55.71
N THR A 544 10.15 -15.23 -54.78
CA THR A 544 10.59 -16.61 -55.06
C THR A 544 9.73 -17.30 -56.13
N ASP A 545 8.40 -17.35 -55.93
CA ASP A 545 7.47 -17.97 -56.90
C ASP A 545 7.51 -17.26 -58.27
N THR A 546 7.59 -15.93 -58.26
CA THR A 546 7.62 -15.15 -59.50
C THR A 546 8.90 -15.40 -60.30
N LEU A 547 10.06 -15.41 -59.65
CA LEU A 547 11.36 -15.70 -60.28
C LEU A 547 11.39 -17.13 -60.82
N TYR A 548 10.92 -18.11 -60.04
CA TYR A 548 10.85 -19.50 -60.48
C TYR A 548 9.97 -19.65 -61.73
N ARG A 549 8.79 -19.02 -61.77
CA ARG A 549 7.90 -19.09 -62.94
C ARG A 549 8.48 -18.44 -64.18
N ILE A 550 9.14 -17.29 -64.02
CA ILE A 550 9.80 -16.62 -65.16
C ILE A 550 10.96 -17.48 -65.67
N GLY A 551 11.79 -18.03 -64.77
CA GLY A 551 12.87 -18.93 -65.14
C GLY A 551 12.38 -20.21 -65.83
N GLN A 552 11.34 -20.85 -65.30
CA GLN A 552 10.74 -22.05 -65.89
C GLN A 552 10.22 -21.79 -67.31
N GLU A 553 9.52 -20.68 -67.53
CA GLU A 553 9.02 -20.32 -68.85
C GLU A 553 10.17 -19.97 -69.81
N ALA A 554 11.22 -19.30 -69.33
CA ALA A 554 12.42 -19.02 -70.12
C ALA A 554 13.13 -20.31 -70.57
N ILE A 555 13.34 -21.25 -69.64
CA ILE A 555 13.93 -22.58 -69.92
C ILE A 555 13.06 -23.34 -70.91
N ALA A 556 11.74 -23.38 -70.70
CA ALA A 556 10.82 -24.07 -71.60
C ALA A 556 10.84 -23.47 -73.02
N ASN A 557 10.99 -22.15 -73.14
CA ASN A 557 11.13 -21.48 -74.43
C ASN A 557 12.46 -21.82 -75.11
N ALA A 558 13.57 -21.85 -74.37
CA ALA A 558 14.86 -22.27 -74.90
C ALA A 558 14.81 -23.71 -75.43
N VAL A 559 14.29 -24.66 -74.64
CA VAL A 559 14.18 -26.08 -75.03
C VAL A 559 13.26 -26.29 -76.23
N ARG A 560 12.13 -25.57 -76.32
CA ARG A 560 11.16 -25.76 -77.41
C ARG A 560 11.49 -25.01 -78.70
N HIS A 561 12.22 -23.90 -78.63
CA HIS A 561 12.29 -22.94 -79.74
C HIS A 561 13.70 -22.52 -80.14
N ALA A 562 14.72 -22.71 -79.30
CA ALA A 562 16.05 -22.15 -79.54
C ALA A 562 16.98 -23.06 -80.35
N GLU A 563 16.79 -24.38 -80.32
CA GLU A 563 17.78 -25.35 -80.82
C GLU A 563 19.18 -25.09 -80.20
N ALA A 564 19.19 -24.71 -78.93
CA ALA A 564 20.40 -24.35 -78.18
C ALA A 564 21.20 -25.59 -77.77
N GLU A 565 22.52 -25.48 -77.74
CA GLU A 565 23.43 -26.49 -77.18
C GLU A 565 23.71 -26.23 -75.69
N LEU A 566 23.59 -24.99 -75.25
CA LEU A 566 23.85 -24.54 -73.89
C LEU A 566 22.73 -23.62 -73.38
N ILE A 567 22.24 -23.93 -72.18
CA ILE A 567 21.38 -23.04 -71.41
C ILE A 567 22.10 -22.70 -70.10
N SER A 568 22.31 -21.41 -69.85
CA SER A 568 22.90 -20.91 -68.61
C SER A 568 21.85 -20.22 -67.73
N ILE A 569 21.91 -20.51 -66.44
CA ILE A 569 21.05 -19.94 -65.40
C ILE A 569 21.96 -19.27 -64.38
N TYR A 570 21.86 -17.96 -64.26
CA TYR A 570 22.64 -17.15 -63.35
C TYR A 570 21.76 -16.48 -62.30
N MET A 571 22.18 -16.54 -61.04
CA MET A 571 21.51 -15.87 -59.93
C MET A 571 22.51 -15.07 -59.11
N ALA A 572 22.22 -13.78 -58.86
CA ALA A 572 23.07 -12.93 -58.03
C ALA A 572 22.29 -12.24 -56.90
N TYR A 573 22.89 -12.21 -55.72
CA TYR A 573 22.31 -11.62 -54.50
C TYR A 573 23.04 -10.33 -54.10
N ASP A 574 22.32 -9.20 -54.13
CA ASP A 574 22.78 -7.92 -53.59
C ASP A 574 22.08 -7.58 -52.26
N ASN A 575 22.50 -6.48 -51.63
CA ASN A 575 21.92 -5.95 -50.40
C ASN A 575 20.43 -5.63 -50.54
N ASN A 576 20.01 -5.13 -51.71
CA ASN A 576 18.64 -4.64 -51.95
C ASN A 576 17.98 -5.22 -53.20
N SER A 577 18.59 -6.19 -53.88
CA SER A 577 18.00 -6.83 -55.06
C SER A 577 18.49 -8.27 -55.24
N VAL A 578 17.71 -9.04 -55.99
CA VAL A 578 18.09 -10.34 -56.55
C VAL A 578 17.98 -10.28 -58.06
N HIS A 579 18.98 -10.83 -58.73
CA HIS A 579 19.10 -10.83 -60.18
C HIS A 579 18.99 -12.28 -60.67
N LEU A 580 18.08 -12.53 -61.61
CA LEU A 580 17.95 -13.81 -62.33
C LEU A 580 18.19 -13.57 -63.81
N GLU A 581 19.09 -14.35 -64.39
CA GLU A 581 19.40 -14.34 -65.81
C GLU A 581 19.33 -15.76 -66.37
N VAL A 582 18.61 -15.93 -67.48
CA VAL A 582 18.51 -17.20 -68.22
C VAL A 582 18.90 -16.92 -69.66
N GLU A 583 19.96 -17.55 -70.13
CA GLU A 583 20.54 -17.33 -71.46
C GLU A 583 20.69 -18.66 -72.21
N ASP A 584 20.31 -18.67 -73.49
CA ASP A 584 20.53 -19.77 -74.43
C ASP A 584 21.41 -19.30 -75.61
N ASP A 585 22.19 -20.23 -76.17
CA ASP A 585 23.07 -19.99 -77.33
C ASP A 585 22.42 -20.33 -78.68
N GLY A 586 21.10 -20.47 -78.72
CA GLY A 586 20.38 -20.95 -79.89
C GLY A 586 20.20 -19.92 -81.01
N ARG A 587 19.26 -20.20 -81.91
CA ARG A 587 19.02 -19.39 -83.12
C ARG A 587 18.52 -17.96 -82.85
N GLY A 588 18.07 -17.65 -81.63
CA GLY A 588 17.50 -16.35 -81.27
C GLY A 588 16.33 -15.90 -82.15
N PHE A 589 15.86 -14.67 -81.97
CA PHE A 589 14.79 -14.09 -82.78
C PHE A 589 14.95 -12.57 -82.95
N ALA A 590 14.34 -12.03 -84.01
CA ALA A 590 14.34 -10.59 -84.25
C ALA A 590 13.43 -9.88 -83.23
N GLN A 591 13.97 -8.85 -82.58
CA GLN A 591 13.31 -8.11 -81.52
C GLN A 591 12.27 -7.12 -82.08
N ASP A 592 11.16 -7.62 -82.61
CA ASP A 592 10.01 -6.79 -82.96
C ASP A 592 9.15 -6.56 -81.70
N LYS A 593 9.16 -5.31 -81.20
CA LYS A 593 8.53 -4.94 -79.92
C LYS A 593 7.02 -5.18 -79.89
N GLU A 594 6.35 -5.28 -81.04
CA GLU A 594 4.90 -5.48 -81.11
C GLU A 594 4.48 -6.96 -81.19
N ARG A 595 5.39 -7.88 -81.52
CA ARG A 595 5.10 -9.31 -81.79
C ARG A 595 5.69 -10.30 -80.79
N PHE A 596 5.87 -9.92 -79.53
CA PHE A 596 6.19 -10.90 -78.48
C PHE A 596 5.04 -11.92 -78.30
N GLY A 597 5.37 -13.21 -78.33
CA GLY A 597 4.44 -14.30 -78.03
C GLY A 597 3.88 -14.26 -76.60
N PHE A 598 2.84 -15.04 -76.34
CA PHE A 598 2.12 -15.04 -75.07
C PHE A 598 3.02 -15.32 -73.84
N GLY A 599 4.05 -16.16 -73.97
CA GLY A 599 4.99 -16.49 -72.90
C GLY A 599 5.78 -15.27 -72.40
N ILE A 600 6.41 -14.51 -73.30
CA ILE A 600 7.20 -13.31 -72.93
C ILE A 600 6.32 -12.20 -72.35
N ARG A 601 5.11 -12.01 -72.90
CA ARG A 601 4.14 -11.05 -72.34
C ARG A 601 3.71 -11.45 -70.92
N GLY A 602 3.54 -12.75 -70.68
CA GLY A 602 3.24 -13.31 -69.36
C GLY A 602 4.37 -13.07 -68.36
N MET A 603 5.62 -13.35 -68.75
CA MET A 603 6.81 -13.11 -67.91
C MET A 603 6.94 -11.63 -67.52
N ARG A 604 6.79 -10.71 -68.48
CA ARG A 604 6.84 -9.26 -68.21
C ARG A 604 5.76 -8.81 -67.22
N ARG A 605 4.53 -9.29 -67.36
CA ARG A 605 3.43 -8.95 -66.43
C ARG A 605 3.69 -9.48 -65.02
N ARG A 606 4.26 -10.69 -64.91
CA ARG A 606 4.63 -11.28 -63.61
C ARG A 606 5.73 -10.48 -62.92
N ALA A 607 6.76 -10.07 -63.65
CA ALA A 607 7.82 -9.20 -63.13
C ALA A 607 7.29 -7.85 -62.63
N GLN A 608 6.39 -7.21 -63.39
CA GLN A 608 5.71 -5.98 -62.94
C GLN A 608 4.92 -6.17 -61.65
N GLY A 609 4.36 -7.36 -61.42
CA GLY A 609 3.59 -7.66 -60.21
C GLY A 609 4.43 -7.60 -58.92
N ILE A 610 5.75 -7.72 -59.01
CA ILE A 610 6.69 -7.66 -57.87
C ILE A 610 7.63 -6.45 -57.96
N ASP A 611 7.27 -5.45 -58.77
CA ASP A 611 8.10 -4.25 -59.04
C ASP A 611 9.51 -4.59 -59.55
N ALA A 612 9.65 -5.72 -60.25
CA ALA A 612 10.91 -6.16 -60.84
C ALA A 612 11.11 -5.54 -62.24
N ARG A 613 12.37 -5.24 -62.57
CA ARG A 613 12.77 -4.90 -63.93
C ARG A 613 12.90 -6.17 -64.76
N PHE A 614 12.44 -6.11 -66.00
CA PHE A 614 12.44 -7.25 -66.91
C PHE A 614 12.98 -6.82 -68.27
N ASP A 615 14.06 -7.45 -68.71
CA ASP A 615 14.69 -7.20 -70.02
C ASP A 615 14.83 -8.49 -70.83
N VAL A 616 14.74 -8.35 -72.15
CA VAL A 616 14.87 -9.46 -73.10
C VAL A 616 15.80 -9.04 -74.21
N GLN A 617 16.91 -9.74 -74.35
CA GLN A 617 17.91 -9.50 -75.39
C GLN A 617 17.94 -10.72 -76.30
N SER A 618 17.67 -10.54 -77.59
CA SER A 618 17.74 -11.62 -78.58
C SER A 618 18.13 -11.06 -79.93
N GLY A 619 18.82 -11.85 -80.72
CA GLY A 619 19.14 -11.53 -82.11
C GLY A 619 19.27 -12.81 -82.94
N PRO A 620 18.93 -12.79 -84.24
CA PRO A 620 19.11 -13.96 -85.09
C PRO A 620 20.56 -14.46 -85.06
N GLY A 621 20.74 -15.73 -84.72
CA GLY A 621 22.04 -16.40 -84.56
C GLY A 621 22.85 -16.01 -83.32
N LYS A 622 22.26 -15.29 -82.36
CA LYS A 622 22.94 -14.78 -81.15
C LYS A 622 22.33 -15.29 -79.84
N GLY A 623 21.42 -16.26 -79.89
CA GLY A 623 20.73 -16.74 -78.69
C GLY A 623 19.67 -15.79 -78.13
N THR A 624 19.19 -16.10 -76.94
CA THR A 624 18.24 -15.28 -76.17
C THR A 624 18.67 -15.20 -74.71
N CYS A 625 18.65 -14.00 -74.15
CA CYS A 625 18.90 -13.72 -72.75
C CYS A 625 17.67 -13.02 -72.12
N ILE A 626 17.18 -13.59 -71.03
CA ILE A 626 16.09 -13.04 -70.20
C ILE A 626 16.69 -12.60 -68.87
N ARG A 627 16.50 -11.33 -68.49
CA ARG A 627 16.96 -10.78 -67.21
C ARG A 627 15.82 -10.26 -66.35
N VAL A 628 15.88 -10.56 -65.05
CA VAL A 628 14.92 -10.10 -64.05
C VAL A 628 15.66 -9.57 -62.82
N ASP A 629 15.43 -8.29 -62.49
CA ASP A 629 15.97 -7.66 -61.29
C ASP A 629 14.84 -7.35 -60.32
N ALA A 630 14.75 -8.07 -59.21
CA ALA A 630 13.69 -7.91 -58.22
C ALA A 630 14.22 -7.25 -56.93
N PRO A 631 13.49 -6.28 -56.34
CA PRO A 631 13.92 -5.63 -55.09
C PRO A 631 13.79 -6.58 -53.88
N LEU A 632 14.75 -6.49 -52.96
CA LEU A 632 14.76 -7.17 -51.67
C LEU A 632 14.76 -6.17 -50.51
N PRO A 633 14.10 -6.47 -49.38
CA PRO A 633 14.16 -5.63 -48.20
C PRO A 633 15.61 -5.53 -47.67
N PRO A 634 16.03 -4.37 -47.13
CA PRO A 634 17.38 -4.17 -46.62
C PRO A 634 17.70 -5.14 -45.48
N ARG A 635 18.97 -5.53 -45.33
CA ARG A 635 19.41 -6.42 -44.24
C ARG A 635 19.12 -5.78 -42.87
N PRO A 636 18.42 -6.47 -41.95
CA PRO A 636 18.14 -5.91 -40.64
C PRO A 636 19.44 -5.77 -39.83
N THR A 637 19.83 -4.54 -39.53
CA THR A 637 20.86 -4.21 -38.54
C THR A 637 20.20 -3.88 -37.20
N VAL A 638 20.93 -4.05 -36.08
CA VAL A 638 20.45 -3.72 -34.72
C VAL A 638 19.88 -2.29 -34.64
N VAL A 639 20.50 -1.36 -35.38
CA VAL A 639 20.06 0.05 -35.49
C VAL A 639 18.73 0.18 -36.23
N SER A 640 18.52 -0.61 -37.31
CA SER A 640 17.25 -0.60 -38.05
C SER A 640 16.09 -1.21 -37.25
N TRP A 641 16.38 -2.20 -36.39
CA TRP A 641 15.39 -2.83 -35.52
C TRP A 641 14.89 -1.86 -34.45
N LEU A 642 15.80 -1.15 -33.78
CA LEU A 642 15.46 -0.11 -32.81
C LEU A 642 14.67 1.05 -33.45
N LYS A 643 15.06 1.47 -34.65
CA LYS A 643 14.39 2.56 -35.38
C LYS A 643 12.98 2.16 -35.83
N SER A 644 12.80 0.92 -36.30
CA SER A 644 11.49 0.39 -36.71
C SER A 644 10.54 0.27 -35.51
N MET A 645 11.04 -0.22 -34.37
CA MET A 645 10.27 -0.32 -33.12
C MET A 645 9.85 1.07 -32.59
N TRP A 646 10.75 2.06 -32.68
CA TRP A 646 10.44 3.44 -32.30
C TRP A 646 9.41 4.09 -33.24
N LEU A 647 9.51 3.83 -34.55
CA LEU A 647 8.57 4.35 -35.55
C LEU A 647 7.17 3.69 -35.47
N THR A 648 7.10 2.40 -35.11
CA THR A 648 5.83 1.71 -34.85
C THR A 648 5.16 2.19 -33.55
N LEU A 649 5.93 2.52 -32.51
CA LEU A 649 5.42 3.16 -31.30
C LEU A 649 4.87 4.58 -31.55
N ILE A 650 5.35 5.28 -32.58
CA ILE A 650 4.93 6.65 -32.92
C ILE A 650 3.83 6.70 -34.00
N GLY A 651 3.33 5.54 -34.46
CA GLY A 651 2.16 5.48 -35.34
C GLY A 651 2.38 6.00 -36.77
N LYS A 652 3.63 6.24 -37.20
CA LYS A 652 3.92 6.56 -38.61
C LYS A 652 4.11 5.27 -39.41
N ARG A 653 3.03 4.79 -40.04
CA ARG A 653 3.14 3.83 -41.15
C ARG A 653 3.88 4.51 -42.30
N ILE A 654 5.07 4.01 -42.63
CA ILE A 654 5.72 4.32 -43.89
C ILE A 654 5.15 3.33 -44.91
N HIS A 655 4.43 3.84 -45.92
CA HIS A 655 4.27 3.12 -47.18
C HIS A 655 5.61 3.20 -47.92
N VAL A 656 6.26 2.05 -48.10
CA VAL A 656 7.22 1.82 -49.17
C VAL A 656 6.64 0.74 -50.05
#